data_AF-A0A945S9V7-F1
#
_entry.id   AF-A0A945S9V7-F1
#
_cell.length_a   1.000
_cell.length_b   1.000
_cell.length_c   1.000
_cell.angle_alpha   90.00
_cell.angle_beta   90.00
_cell.angle_gamma   90.00
#
_symmetry.space_group_name_H-M   'P 1'
#
loop_
_entity.id
_entity.type
_entity.pdbx_description
1 polymer ?
#
loop_
_entity_poly.entity_id
_entity_poly.type
_entity_poly.pdbx_seq_one_letter_code
_entity_poly.pdbx_strand_id
1 'polypeptide(L)'
;MLHLHWGDDLAAEFTDTGDLVAFVSEGRAWRLREATPACGLVLVQPDLTRRVLLPPVGTGDVLICESASLDVVFRCVCEANGATVDASIRVAWRLVDGLLEGEVLLESLPGGLVLDAVIFPNVSVSVSADGALIWPRLEGVLDSTAGARIHSQGVDASYSFAYPGSMSMQCLGWQEEGRGLYLDSHDTEGWSKTWKVSGEADGGARFQIWHLAPREKRPDGAFAVPYPISLGSFDGSWFDLGCIYRRWALTTSRASRGPDERRESYVGDLACWVWNRGRITDVCPPVKELARRIGLPVALDWYWWHKHGYDTEYPDYFPPREGRDAFMAAVRDLQAHEVRTQVYTNGVGYDLDGASWLPDGPDCVIQKEDGELKAVAYNTYTKHRLAHGCGASALWRGKVFEVVRQAHALGLDGLYIDMVSNVAGADPCFNPRHGHALGGGHYQVEGFRKMWQTLRDAYPSFVLSTEAPSEVFMDLIDAFITINTSNERLGSSHEPIQLWNAVYHGRAVCFGNYALPDGIPPFDELWPQEYRRTLDQEQDWQALCPDQFAIELARTVVGGMQPMVANLKMTHLESPIYAQDMAFLVEVSRFYHSHREWLLWGEMLPPGELQCPDVAVQFLQRMIFTAPGQEKLITKNEPGVLYSAWRAPSGEALAVLSNYTREAQSVGYRPAEGHQLVGPWPDGIHGTEAGIEGVLPARTTVALHMTEAT
;
A
#
# COMPACT_ATOMS: atom_id res chain seq x y z
N MET A 1 -9.08 -39.99 -9.05
CA MET A 1 -9.10 -38.51 -9.08
C MET A 1 -10.46 -38.06 -8.59
N LEU A 2 -10.48 -37.08 -7.69
CA LEU A 2 -11.68 -36.42 -7.18
C LEU A 2 -11.80 -35.05 -7.83
N HIS A 3 -13.02 -34.62 -8.15
CA HIS A 3 -13.25 -33.37 -8.85
C HIS A 3 -14.31 -32.53 -8.13
N LEU A 4 -14.10 -31.22 -8.11
CA LEU A 4 -15.12 -30.24 -7.77
C LEU A 4 -15.60 -29.55 -9.04
N HIS A 5 -16.89 -29.23 -9.10
CA HIS A 5 -17.58 -28.71 -10.27
C HIS A 5 -18.47 -27.50 -9.95
N TRP A 6 -18.44 -26.50 -10.83
CA TRP A 6 -19.45 -25.45 -10.91
C TRP A 6 -20.51 -25.84 -11.94
N GLY A 7 -21.61 -26.45 -11.48
CA GLY A 7 -22.56 -27.07 -12.38
C GLY A 7 -21.89 -28.23 -13.13
N ASP A 8 -21.76 -28.12 -14.45
CA ASP A 8 -21.09 -29.11 -15.30
C ASP A 8 -19.59 -28.81 -15.52
N ASP A 9 -19.13 -27.61 -15.17
CA ASP A 9 -17.76 -27.17 -15.42
C ASP A 9 -16.81 -27.63 -14.32
N LEU A 10 -15.67 -28.22 -14.70
CA LEU A 10 -14.61 -28.61 -13.78
C LEU A 10 -14.00 -27.35 -13.13
N ALA A 11 -13.95 -27.32 -11.80
CA ALA A 11 -13.39 -26.21 -11.02
C ALA A 11 -12.10 -26.60 -10.29
N ALA A 12 -11.95 -27.85 -9.84
CA ALA A 12 -10.72 -28.31 -9.22
C ALA A 12 -10.52 -29.83 -9.35
N GLU A 13 -9.27 -30.26 -9.46
CA GLU A 13 -8.84 -31.65 -9.51
C GLU A 13 -8.00 -31.98 -8.27
N PHE A 14 -8.31 -33.11 -7.63
CA PHE A 14 -7.58 -33.67 -6.51
C PHE A 14 -7.24 -35.14 -6.73
N THR A 15 -6.20 -35.64 -6.08
CA THR A 15 -5.94 -37.09 -5.98
C THR A 15 -7.03 -37.77 -5.14
N ASP A 16 -7.07 -39.11 -5.16
CA ASP A 16 -8.00 -39.89 -4.32
C ASP A 16 -7.72 -39.75 -2.82
N THR A 17 -6.57 -39.18 -2.47
CA THR A 17 -6.11 -38.86 -1.11
C THR A 17 -6.24 -37.38 -0.79
N GLY A 18 -6.88 -36.59 -1.65
CA GLY A 18 -7.20 -35.18 -1.39
C GLY A 18 -6.05 -34.18 -1.61
N ASP A 19 -4.99 -34.57 -2.32
CA ASP A 19 -3.92 -33.65 -2.73
C ASP A 19 -4.40 -32.82 -3.93
N LEU A 20 -4.27 -31.49 -3.88
CA LEU A 20 -4.63 -30.58 -4.96
C LEU A 20 -3.71 -30.80 -6.17
N VAL A 21 -4.30 -30.94 -7.36
CA VAL A 21 -3.59 -31.17 -8.64
C VAL A 21 -3.75 -29.99 -9.58
N ALA A 22 -4.96 -29.46 -9.69
CA ALA A 22 -5.25 -28.31 -10.53
C ALA A 22 -6.49 -27.59 -10.02
N PHE A 23 -6.62 -26.32 -10.38
CA PHE A 23 -7.85 -25.55 -10.22
C PHE A 23 -8.13 -24.75 -11.49
N VAL A 24 -9.40 -24.49 -11.71
CA VAL A 24 -9.94 -23.84 -12.90
C VAL A 24 -10.89 -22.74 -12.46
N SER A 25 -10.65 -21.53 -12.95
CA SER A 25 -11.57 -20.41 -12.80
C SER A 25 -11.68 -19.70 -14.15
N GLU A 26 -12.90 -19.34 -14.55
CA GLU A 26 -13.19 -18.67 -15.83
C GLU A 26 -12.61 -19.42 -17.06
N GLY A 27 -12.72 -20.76 -17.05
CA GLY A 27 -12.25 -21.61 -18.15
C GLY A 27 -10.72 -21.76 -18.26
N ARG A 28 -9.95 -21.18 -17.35
CA ARG A 28 -8.48 -21.28 -17.30
C ARG A 28 -8.02 -22.19 -16.19
N ALA A 29 -7.16 -23.15 -16.52
CA ALA A 29 -6.61 -24.08 -15.55
C ALA A 29 -5.21 -23.66 -15.10
N TRP A 30 -4.97 -23.69 -13.79
CA TRP A 30 -3.64 -23.81 -13.22
C TRP A 30 -3.43 -25.25 -12.77
N ARG A 31 -2.58 -25.97 -13.50
CA ARG A 31 -2.08 -27.28 -13.08
C ARG A 31 -0.83 -27.08 -12.24
N LEU A 32 -0.84 -27.67 -11.05
CA LEU A 32 0.30 -27.69 -10.17
C LEU A 32 1.37 -28.62 -10.72
N ARG A 33 2.63 -28.33 -10.39
CA ARG A 33 3.78 -29.12 -10.87
C ARG A 33 3.80 -30.52 -10.28
N GLU A 34 3.35 -30.60 -9.03
CA GLU A 34 3.16 -31.84 -8.28
C GLU A 34 1.85 -31.73 -7.49
N ALA A 35 1.18 -32.86 -7.30
CA ALA A 35 0.04 -32.92 -6.41
C ALA A 35 0.49 -32.57 -4.98
N THR A 36 -0.24 -31.69 -4.29
CA THR A 36 0.17 -31.19 -2.96
C THR A 36 -1.00 -31.16 -1.99
N PRO A 37 -0.79 -31.53 -0.71
CA PRO A 37 -1.72 -31.25 0.38
C PRO A 37 -2.09 -29.77 0.54
N ALA A 38 -1.32 -28.87 -0.09
CA ALA A 38 -1.44 -27.43 -0.06
C ALA A 38 -1.38 -26.80 1.35
N CYS A 39 -1.08 -27.57 2.39
CA CYS A 39 -0.93 -27.11 3.76
C CYS A 39 0.43 -27.51 4.35
N GLY A 40 0.78 -26.92 5.48
CA GLY A 40 2.00 -27.23 6.22
C GLY A 40 2.07 -26.50 7.55
N LEU A 41 3.11 -26.80 8.32
CA LEU A 41 3.40 -26.17 9.62
C LEU A 41 4.80 -25.59 9.62
N VAL A 42 4.96 -24.48 10.31
CA VAL A 42 6.25 -23.95 10.72
C VAL A 42 6.35 -24.14 12.22
N LEU A 43 7.35 -24.91 12.66
CA LEU A 43 7.61 -25.15 14.07
C LEU A 43 8.89 -24.44 14.50
N VAL A 44 8.87 -23.87 15.70
CA VAL A 44 10.02 -23.21 16.31
C VAL A 44 10.76 -24.19 17.20
N GLN A 45 12.08 -24.21 17.07
CA GLN A 45 12.97 -24.99 17.90
C GLN A 45 13.44 -24.21 19.14
N PRO A 46 13.98 -24.87 20.18
CA PRO A 46 14.51 -24.18 21.36
C PRO A 46 15.63 -23.16 21.07
N ASP A 47 16.33 -23.32 19.94
CA ASP A 47 17.37 -22.39 19.46
C ASP A 47 16.82 -21.28 18.53
N LEU A 48 15.48 -21.13 18.46
CA LEU A 48 14.73 -20.19 17.64
C LEU A 48 14.82 -20.44 16.12
N THR A 49 15.43 -21.55 15.69
CA THR A 49 15.35 -21.96 14.28
C THR A 49 13.96 -22.46 13.93
N ARG A 50 13.59 -22.33 12.65
CA ARG A 50 12.29 -22.76 12.13
C ARG A 50 12.44 -24.00 11.26
N ARG A 51 11.58 -24.98 11.49
CA ARG A 51 11.43 -26.19 10.67
C ARG A 51 10.11 -26.11 9.92
N VAL A 52 10.15 -26.33 8.62
CA VAL A 52 8.97 -26.42 7.76
C VAL A 52 8.61 -27.89 7.61
N LEU A 53 7.38 -28.24 7.93
CA LEU A 53 6.87 -29.61 7.83
C LEU A 53 5.61 -29.60 6.97
N LEU A 54 5.54 -30.51 6.00
CA LEU A 54 4.43 -30.66 5.07
C LEU A 54 3.85 -32.06 5.19
N PRO A 55 2.54 -32.27 5.07
CA PRO A 55 2.01 -33.63 4.96
C PRO A 55 2.64 -34.36 3.77
N PRO A 56 2.93 -35.67 3.87
CA PRO A 56 3.34 -36.45 2.71
C PRO A 56 2.21 -36.51 1.68
N VAL A 57 2.57 -36.33 0.41
CA VAL A 57 1.63 -36.53 -0.71
C VAL A 57 1.08 -37.95 -0.66
N GLY A 58 -0.21 -38.13 -0.93
CA GLY A 58 -0.81 -39.47 -0.97
C GLY A 58 -1.25 -40.02 0.38
N THR A 59 -1.31 -39.19 1.43
CA THR A 59 -1.62 -39.66 2.81
C THR A 59 -2.87 -39.05 3.43
N GLY A 60 -3.60 -38.20 2.70
CA GLY A 60 -4.82 -37.60 3.20
C GLY A 60 -5.98 -38.60 3.27
N ASP A 61 -6.73 -38.53 4.37
CA ASP A 61 -8.00 -39.21 4.58
C ASP A 61 -9.13 -38.28 4.10
N VAL A 62 -9.76 -38.60 2.97
CA VAL A 62 -10.91 -37.84 2.46
C VAL A 62 -12.16 -38.19 3.28
N LEU A 63 -12.69 -37.20 4.00
CA LEU A 63 -13.84 -37.36 4.87
C LEU A 63 -15.16 -37.02 4.16
N ILE A 64 -15.15 -35.98 3.33
CA ILE A 64 -16.30 -35.48 2.57
C ILE A 64 -15.83 -35.22 1.15
N CYS A 65 -16.60 -35.66 0.16
CA CYS A 65 -16.42 -35.31 -1.25
C CYS A 65 -17.80 -35.14 -1.88
N GLU A 66 -18.19 -33.89 -2.09
CA GLU A 66 -19.43 -33.49 -2.77
C GLU A 66 -19.08 -32.71 -4.03
N SER A 67 -20.07 -32.31 -4.84
CA SER A 67 -19.81 -31.63 -6.11
C SER A 67 -19.07 -30.30 -5.93
N ALA A 68 -19.24 -29.60 -4.81
CA ALA A 68 -18.67 -28.27 -4.57
C ALA A 68 -17.83 -28.17 -3.29
N SER A 69 -17.55 -29.30 -2.61
CA SER A 69 -16.75 -29.30 -1.38
C SER A 69 -15.98 -30.59 -1.16
N LEU A 70 -14.81 -30.48 -0.54
CA LEU A 70 -13.92 -31.59 -0.21
C LEU A 70 -13.28 -31.35 1.17
N ASP A 71 -13.42 -32.32 2.10
CA ASP A 71 -12.73 -32.29 3.39
C ASP A 71 -11.69 -33.39 3.46
N VAL A 72 -10.46 -33.02 3.82
CA VAL A 72 -9.31 -33.93 3.88
C VAL A 72 -8.61 -33.77 5.22
N VAL A 73 -8.22 -34.87 5.85
CA VAL A 73 -7.41 -34.88 7.07
C VAL A 73 -6.08 -35.56 6.83
N PHE A 74 -4.99 -34.88 7.20
CA PHE A 74 -3.64 -35.42 7.19
C PHE A 74 -3.18 -35.66 8.63
N ARG A 75 -2.74 -36.88 8.96
CA ARG A 75 -2.41 -37.28 10.35
C ARG A 75 -0.93 -37.27 10.69
N CYS A 76 -0.09 -36.90 9.73
CA CYS A 76 1.33 -36.68 9.95
C CYS A 76 1.85 -35.56 9.06
N VAL A 77 2.93 -34.94 9.50
CA VAL A 77 3.71 -34.00 8.70
C VAL A 77 5.17 -34.45 8.68
N CYS A 78 5.86 -34.15 7.59
CA CYS A 78 7.22 -34.57 7.33
C CYS A 78 8.13 -33.38 7.04
N GLU A 79 9.36 -33.52 7.47
CA GLU A 79 10.46 -32.66 7.04
C GLU A 79 10.97 -33.02 5.66
N ALA A 80 11.76 -32.12 5.08
CA ALA A 80 12.50 -32.39 3.85
C ALA A 80 13.47 -33.60 3.96
N ASN A 81 13.95 -33.93 5.17
CA ASN A 81 14.81 -35.10 5.41
C ASN A 81 14.02 -36.41 5.63
N GLY A 82 12.68 -36.35 5.61
CA GLY A 82 11.79 -37.50 5.80
C GLY A 82 11.40 -37.81 7.25
N ALA A 83 11.89 -37.06 8.24
CA ALA A 83 11.45 -37.23 9.63
C ALA A 83 9.98 -36.82 9.81
N THR A 84 9.19 -37.67 10.47
CA THR A 84 7.75 -37.51 10.67
C THR A 84 7.42 -36.93 12.05
N VAL A 85 6.33 -36.17 12.11
CA VAL A 85 5.69 -35.71 13.34
C VAL A 85 4.21 -36.06 13.27
N ASP A 86 3.68 -36.67 14.33
CA ASP A 86 2.25 -37.02 14.44
C ASP A 86 1.44 -35.75 14.72
N ALA A 87 0.91 -35.11 13.68
CA ALA A 87 0.08 -33.91 13.77
C ALA A 87 -1.14 -34.07 12.86
N SER A 88 -2.31 -33.59 13.29
CA SER A 88 -3.55 -33.71 12.52
C SER A 88 -3.92 -32.35 11.93
N ILE A 89 -3.91 -32.24 10.60
CA ILE A 89 -4.32 -31.04 9.86
C ILE A 89 -5.54 -31.39 9.02
N ARG A 90 -6.64 -30.67 9.23
CA ARG A 90 -7.83 -30.72 8.39
C ARG A 90 -7.83 -29.55 7.43
N VAL A 91 -8.08 -29.83 6.16
CA VAL A 91 -8.30 -28.83 5.10
C VAL A 91 -9.69 -29.06 4.53
N ALA A 92 -10.51 -28.02 4.55
CA ALA A 92 -11.84 -28.02 3.94
C ALA A 92 -11.81 -27.09 2.72
N TRP A 93 -12.07 -27.64 1.55
CA TRP A 93 -12.18 -26.92 0.29
C TRP A 93 -13.64 -26.71 -0.08
N ARG A 94 -13.98 -25.52 -0.58
CA ARG A 94 -15.31 -25.17 -1.09
C ARG A 94 -15.16 -24.33 -2.35
N LEU A 95 -16.14 -24.42 -3.24
CA LEU A 95 -16.27 -23.49 -4.34
C LEU A 95 -17.13 -22.29 -3.90
N VAL A 96 -16.58 -21.09 -3.98
CA VAL A 96 -17.25 -19.84 -3.58
C VAL A 96 -17.00 -18.78 -4.64
N ASP A 97 -18.06 -18.22 -5.23
CA ASP A 97 -18.00 -17.12 -6.21
C ASP A 97 -16.98 -17.29 -7.35
N GLY A 98 -16.86 -18.52 -7.88
CA GLY A 98 -15.92 -18.85 -8.96
C GLY A 98 -14.50 -19.19 -8.49
N LEU A 99 -14.21 -19.10 -7.20
CA LEU A 99 -12.92 -19.39 -6.60
C LEU A 99 -12.92 -20.72 -5.85
N LEU A 100 -11.73 -21.30 -5.68
CA LEU A 100 -11.48 -22.43 -4.80
C LEU A 100 -11.04 -21.91 -3.44
N GLU A 101 -11.94 -21.93 -2.47
CA GLU A 101 -11.74 -21.44 -1.11
C GLU A 101 -11.33 -22.58 -0.18
N GLY A 102 -10.35 -22.34 0.69
CA GLY A 102 -9.87 -23.31 1.67
C GLY A 102 -9.87 -22.77 3.11
N GLU A 103 -10.34 -23.60 4.04
CA GLU A 103 -10.25 -23.41 5.48
C GLU A 103 -9.27 -24.46 6.06
N VAL A 104 -8.37 -24.05 6.96
CA VAL A 104 -7.37 -24.96 7.56
C VAL A 104 -7.42 -24.95 9.08
N LEU A 105 -7.42 -26.17 9.65
CA LEU A 105 -7.43 -26.44 11.08
C LEU A 105 -6.31 -27.41 11.44
N LEU A 106 -5.36 -26.97 12.26
CA LEU A 106 -4.51 -27.87 13.03
C LEU A 106 -5.34 -28.41 14.20
N GLU A 107 -5.75 -29.67 14.13
CA GLU A 107 -6.57 -30.33 15.14
C GLU A 107 -5.73 -30.79 16.34
N SER A 108 -4.48 -31.20 16.11
CA SER A 108 -3.59 -31.63 17.19
C SER A 108 -2.11 -31.48 16.85
N LEU A 109 -1.30 -31.07 17.83
CA LEU A 109 0.16 -31.02 17.75
C LEU A 109 0.78 -31.64 19.01
N PRO A 110 1.83 -32.49 18.91
CA PRO A 110 2.47 -33.11 20.05
C PRO A 110 3.02 -32.09 21.06
N GLY A 111 2.89 -32.42 22.34
CA GLY A 111 3.40 -31.59 23.42
C GLY A 111 4.92 -31.35 23.33
N GLY A 112 5.35 -30.12 23.63
CA GLY A 112 6.75 -29.72 23.56
C GLY A 112 7.17 -29.09 22.23
N LEU A 113 6.34 -29.20 21.19
CA LEU A 113 6.50 -28.46 19.94
C LEU A 113 5.82 -27.09 20.05
N VAL A 114 6.39 -26.08 19.38
CA VAL A 114 5.86 -24.72 19.36
C VAL A 114 5.52 -24.37 17.92
N LEU A 115 4.24 -24.10 17.66
CA LEU A 115 3.77 -23.62 16.37
C LEU A 115 4.18 -22.15 16.16
N ASP A 116 4.84 -21.86 15.05
CA ASP A 116 5.09 -20.48 14.57
C ASP A 116 4.00 -20.04 13.60
N ALA A 117 3.64 -20.91 12.65
CA ALA A 117 2.68 -20.61 11.60
C ALA A 117 2.06 -21.86 11.00
N VAL A 118 0.86 -21.71 10.44
CA VAL A 118 0.28 -22.65 9.46
C VAL A 118 0.57 -22.10 8.06
N ILE A 119 1.04 -22.96 7.16
CA ILE A 119 1.26 -22.60 5.75
C ILE A 119 0.01 -23.01 4.97
N PHE A 120 -0.67 -22.06 4.34
CA PHE A 120 -1.80 -22.34 3.44
C PHE A 120 -2.09 -21.13 2.52
N PRO A 121 -2.24 -21.29 1.20
CA PRO A 121 -1.95 -22.50 0.46
C PRO A 121 -0.43 -22.67 0.32
N ASN A 122 0.02 -23.85 -0.07
CA ASN A 122 1.41 -24.15 -0.44
C ASN A 122 1.39 -24.82 -1.82
N VAL A 123 1.41 -23.99 -2.87
CA VAL A 123 1.25 -24.44 -4.25
C VAL A 123 2.47 -24.10 -5.08
N SER A 124 2.87 -25.01 -5.96
CA SER A 124 3.93 -24.80 -6.93
C SER A 124 3.39 -24.91 -8.36
N VAL A 125 3.73 -23.93 -9.19
CA VAL A 125 3.26 -23.79 -10.57
C VAL A 125 4.40 -23.46 -11.51
N SER A 126 4.27 -23.84 -12.77
CA SER A 126 5.16 -23.36 -13.83
C SER A 126 4.82 -21.91 -14.17
N VAL A 127 5.85 -21.06 -14.22
CA VAL A 127 5.74 -19.65 -14.58
C VAL A 127 6.66 -19.35 -15.77
N SER A 128 6.25 -18.43 -16.63
CA SER A 128 7.08 -17.93 -17.74
C SER A 128 8.15 -16.93 -17.28
N ALA A 129 9.22 -16.79 -18.08
CA ALA A 129 10.28 -15.80 -17.85
C ALA A 129 9.78 -14.34 -18.02
N ASP A 130 8.75 -14.16 -18.83
CA ASP A 130 8.10 -12.85 -19.07
C ASP A 130 6.95 -12.59 -18.09
N GLY A 131 6.71 -13.52 -17.15
CA GLY A 131 5.68 -13.38 -16.12
C GLY A 131 6.02 -12.30 -15.09
N ALA A 132 4.98 -11.62 -14.59
CA ALA A 132 5.08 -10.51 -13.67
C ALA A 132 4.41 -10.83 -12.33
N LEU A 133 4.99 -10.34 -11.24
CA LEU A 133 4.41 -10.44 -9.90
C LEU A 133 3.60 -9.17 -9.58
N ILE A 134 2.39 -9.35 -9.08
CA ILE A 134 1.49 -8.28 -8.64
C ILE A 134 1.31 -8.38 -7.12
N TRP A 135 1.58 -7.29 -6.39
CA TRP A 135 1.26 -7.23 -4.96
C TRP A 135 0.91 -5.81 -4.48
N PRO A 136 0.09 -5.69 -3.42
CA PRO A 136 -0.46 -4.43 -2.95
C PRO A 136 0.51 -3.70 -2.01
N ARG A 137 1.71 -3.33 -2.47
CA ARG A 137 2.59 -2.41 -1.73
C ARG A 137 2.15 -0.97 -1.98
N LEU A 138 1.81 -0.21 -0.92
CA LEU A 138 1.17 1.11 -1.05
C LEU A 138 -0.10 0.96 -1.92
N GLU A 139 -0.21 1.69 -3.03
CA GLU A 139 -1.31 1.52 -3.99
C GLU A 139 -1.21 0.22 -4.79
N GLY A 140 -0.02 -0.36 -4.89
CA GLY A 140 0.23 -1.57 -5.68
C GLY A 140 1.44 -1.43 -6.58
N VAL A 141 2.05 -2.57 -6.87
CA VAL A 141 3.22 -2.65 -7.75
C VAL A 141 3.14 -3.86 -8.66
N LEU A 142 3.65 -3.68 -9.88
CA LEU A 142 3.89 -4.73 -10.86
C LEU A 142 5.41 -4.89 -11.03
N ASP A 143 5.92 -6.09 -10.81
CA ASP A 143 7.31 -6.44 -11.11
C ASP A 143 7.37 -7.33 -12.34
N SER A 144 7.52 -6.71 -13.50
CA SER A 144 7.73 -7.37 -14.80
C SER A 144 9.08 -8.07 -14.92
N THR A 145 9.99 -7.91 -13.95
CA THR A 145 11.28 -8.62 -13.92
C THR A 145 11.21 -9.92 -13.12
N ALA A 146 10.08 -10.21 -12.48
CA ALA A 146 9.97 -11.33 -11.54
C ALA A 146 10.22 -12.69 -12.19
N GLY A 147 9.61 -12.95 -13.37
CA GLY A 147 9.80 -14.19 -14.13
C GLY A 147 11.26 -14.42 -14.51
N ALA A 148 11.90 -13.41 -15.10
CA ALA A 148 13.30 -13.46 -15.51
C ALA A 148 14.23 -13.69 -14.30
N ARG A 149 13.92 -13.10 -13.15
CA ARG A 149 14.65 -13.33 -11.90
C ARG A 149 14.50 -14.76 -11.41
N ILE A 150 13.28 -15.30 -11.40
CA ILE A 150 13.02 -16.70 -11.01
C ILE A 150 13.78 -17.66 -11.93
N HIS A 151 13.76 -17.44 -13.24
CA HIS A 151 14.45 -18.30 -14.21
C HIS A 151 15.97 -18.20 -14.12
N SER A 152 16.52 -17.02 -13.81
CA SER A 152 17.98 -16.80 -13.73
C SER A 152 18.59 -17.18 -12.39
N GLN A 153 17.86 -17.04 -11.28
CA GLN A 153 18.36 -17.27 -9.92
C GLN A 153 17.80 -18.55 -9.28
N GLY A 154 16.74 -19.14 -9.85
CA GLY A 154 16.12 -20.36 -9.34
C GLY A 154 15.70 -20.21 -7.88
N VAL A 155 16.23 -21.09 -7.03
CA VAL A 155 15.93 -21.13 -5.58
C VAL A 155 16.39 -19.91 -4.80
N ASP A 156 17.31 -19.11 -5.35
CA ASP A 156 17.78 -17.87 -4.71
C ASP A 156 16.81 -16.69 -4.98
N ALA A 157 15.91 -16.80 -5.94
CA ALA A 157 14.84 -15.81 -6.15
C ALA A 157 13.77 -15.99 -5.08
N SER A 158 13.63 -15.02 -4.16
CA SER A 158 12.59 -15.04 -3.14
C SER A 158 12.02 -13.66 -2.86
N TYR A 159 10.70 -13.62 -2.73
CA TYR A 159 9.91 -12.48 -2.31
C TYR A 159 9.21 -12.82 -0.99
N SER A 160 9.15 -11.85 -0.08
CA SER A 160 8.50 -12.01 1.22
C SER A 160 7.82 -10.71 1.60
N PHE A 161 6.55 -10.78 1.96
CA PHE A 161 5.72 -9.61 2.26
C PHE A 161 4.95 -9.84 3.55
N ALA A 162 4.94 -8.85 4.44
CA ALA A 162 4.16 -8.90 5.67
C ALA A 162 2.79 -8.26 5.45
N TYR A 163 1.75 -8.91 5.97
CA TYR A 163 0.41 -8.35 6.11
C TYR A 163 -0.11 -8.52 7.55
N PRO A 164 -0.74 -7.49 8.16
CA PRO A 164 -0.74 -6.12 7.67
C PRO A 164 0.68 -5.53 7.70
N GLY A 165 0.89 -4.42 6.99
CA GLY A 165 2.19 -3.76 6.93
C GLY A 165 2.56 -3.43 5.50
N SER A 166 3.61 -4.08 4.98
CA SER A 166 4.10 -3.85 3.61
C SER A 166 3.06 -4.11 2.51
N MET A 167 2.02 -4.89 2.82
CA MET A 167 0.85 -5.10 1.98
C MET A 167 -0.33 -4.31 2.54
N SER A 168 -0.91 -3.43 1.71
CA SER A 168 -2.10 -2.64 2.03
C SER A 168 -3.39 -3.47 1.98
N MET A 169 -3.35 -4.60 1.27
CA MET A 169 -4.48 -5.52 1.01
C MET A 169 -4.03 -6.97 1.05
N GLN A 170 -4.97 -7.92 1.09
CA GLN A 170 -4.70 -9.35 1.25
C GLN A 170 -4.85 -10.15 -0.03
N CYS A 171 -4.33 -9.62 -1.13
CA CYS A 171 -4.31 -10.31 -2.41
C CYS A 171 -2.90 -10.28 -3.02
N LEU A 172 -2.61 -11.28 -3.85
CA LEU A 172 -1.36 -11.42 -4.60
C LEU A 172 -1.68 -12.12 -5.91
N GLY A 173 -0.94 -11.78 -6.98
CA GLY A 173 -1.10 -12.50 -8.23
C GLY A 173 0.14 -12.60 -9.08
N TRP A 174 0.08 -13.52 -10.03
CA TRP A 174 1.05 -13.68 -11.09
C TRP A 174 0.35 -13.44 -12.43
N GLN A 175 0.91 -12.60 -13.27
CA GLN A 175 0.35 -12.29 -14.58
C GLN A 175 1.31 -12.75 -15.67
N GLU A 176 0.82 -13.54 -16.62
CA GLU A 176 1.50 -13.89 -17.87
C GLU A 176 0.50 -13.85 -19.04
N GLU A 177 1.00 -13.89 -20.28
CA GLU A 177 0.17 -13.75 -21.48
C GLU A 177 -1.00 -14.75 -21.47
N GLY A 178 -2.23 -14.21 -21.39
CA GLY A 178 -3.46 -14.99 -21.41
C GLY A 178 -3.72 -15.86 -20.18
N ARG A 179 -3.00 -15.67 -19.05
CA ARG A 179 -3.18 -16.47 -17.84
C ARG A 179 -2.72 -15.75 -16.57
N GLY A 180 -3.65 -15.45 -15.67
CA GLY A 180 -3.36 -14.92 -14.33
C GLY A 180 -3.55 -15.98 -13.24
N LEU A 181 -2.68 -16.00 -12.22
CA LEU A 181 -2.84 -16.73 -10.95
C LEU A 181 -3.28 -15.76 -9.86
N TYR A 182 -4.32 -16.11 -9.11
CA TYR A 182 -4.89 -15.31 -8.04
C TYR A 182 -4.80 -16.02 -6.69
N LEU A 183 -4.43 -15.27 -5.65
CA LEU A 183 -4.51 -15.68 -4.25
C LEU A 183 -5.05 -14.54 -3.38
N ASP A 184 -5.93 -14.85 -2.45
CA ASP A 184 -6.36 -13.91 -1.39
C ASP A 184 -6.55 -14.58 -0.02
N SER A 185 -6.74 -13.76 1.01
CA SER A 185 -7.27 -14.22 2.30
C SER A 185 -8.36 -13.30 2.83
N HIS A 186 -9.47 -13.87 3.29
CA HIS A 186 -10.67 -13.13 3.72
C HIS A 186 -10.67 -12.81 5.21
N ASP A 187 -9.58 -12.25 5.70
CA ASP A 187 -9.44 -11.87 7.11
C ASP A 187 -9.92 -10.45 7.38
N THR A 188 -10.89 -10.30 8.27
CA THR A 188 -11.42 -8.98 8.66
C THR A 188 -10.80 -8.42 9.94
N GLU A 189 -10.05 -9.23 10.70
CA GLU A 189 -9.47 -8.87 12.00
C GLU A 189 -8.03 -8.36 11.88
N GLY A 190 -7.33 -8.67 10.78
CA GLY A 190 -5.96 -8.19 10.53
C GLY A 190 -4.89 -9.04 11.23
N TRP A 191 -5.04 -10.36 11.17
CA TRP A 191 -4.03 -11.32 11.63
C TRP A 191 -2.74 -11.20 10.83
N SER A 192 -1.62 -11.25 11.56
CA SER A 192 -0.28 -11.26 10.97
C SER A 192 -0.06 -12.47 10.07
N LYS A 193 0.43 -12.21 8.85
CA LYS A 193 0.73 -13.18 7.79
C LYS A 193 2.04 -12.80 7.11
N THR A 194 2.74 -13.81 6.61
CA THR A 194 3.86 -13.62 5.68
C THR A 194 3.54 -14.29 4.35
N TRP A 195 3.42 -13.50 3.29
CA TRP A 195 3.24 -13.96 1.92
C TRP A 195 4.60 -14.20 1.28
N LYS A 196 4.75 -15.29 0.54
CA LYS A 196 6.01 -15.67 -0.08
C LYS A 196 5.83 -16.17 -1.50
N VAL A 197 6.73 -15.73 -2.37
CA VAL A 197 6.91 -16.28 -3.71
C VAL A 197 8.38 -16.65 -3.86
N SER A 198 8.68 -17.92 -4.12
CA SER A 198 10.05 -18.40 -4.24
C SER A 198 10.23 -19.19 -5.53
N GLY A 199 11.34 -18.95 -6.23
CA GLY A 199 11.70 -19.72 -7.41
C GLY A 199 12.10 -21.15 -7.06
N GLU A 200 11.99 -22.05 -8.03
CA GLU A 200 12.40 -23.44 -7.93
C GLU A 200 13.51 -23.76 -8.94
N ALA A 201 14.24 -24.87 -8.73
CA ALA A 201 15.49 -25.18 -9.43
C ALA A 201 15.39 -25.30 -10.97
N ASP A 202 14.18 -25.45 -11.48
CA ASP A 202 13.84 -25.72 -12.88
C ASP A 202 12.83 -24.70 -13.43
N GLY A 203 12.79 -23.49 -12.84
CA GLY A 203 12.07 -22.33 -13.38
C GLY A 203 10.60 -22.23 -12.99
N GLY A 204 10.09 -23.10 -12.13
CA GLY A 204 8.79 -22.91 -11.49
C GLY A 204 8.83 -21.94 -10.31
N ALA A 205 7.66 -21.64 -9.75
CA ALA A 205 7.51 -20.78 -8.61
C ALA A 205 6.54 -21.37 -7.58
N ARG A 206 6.89 -21.21 -6.31
CA ARG A 206 6.09 -21.62 -5.16
C ARG A 206 5.45 -20.40 -4.50
N PHE A 207 4.14 -20.47 -4.30
CA PHE A 207 3.34 -19.45 -3.65
C PHE A 207 2.87 -19.97 -2.29
N GLN A 208 3.10 -19.16 -1.24
CA GLN A 208 2.76 -19.52 0.13
C GLN A 208 2.23 -18.34 0.92
N ILE A 209 1.32 -18.62 1.86
CA ILE A 209 0.99 -17.71 2.96
C ILE A 209 1.31 -18.43 4.26
N TRP A 210 2.06 -17.77 5.15
CA TRP A 210 2.36 -18.24 6.49
C TRP A 210 1.47 -17.48 7.46
N HIS A 211 0.43 -18.13 7.98
CA HIS A 211 -0.50 -17.59 8.98
C HIS A 211 0.14 -17.68 10.36
N LEU A 212 0.65 -16.57 10.88
CA LEU A 212 1.43 -16.56 12.11
C LEU A 212 0.53 -16.85 13.32
N ALA A 213 0.87 -17.90 14.05
CA ALA A 213 0.09 -18.38 15.17
C ALA A 213 0.50 -17.71 16.49
N PRO A 214 -0.45 -17.46 17.40
CA PRO A 214 -0.14 -17.07 18.77
C PRO A 214 0.47 -18.27 19.51
N ARG A 215 1.53 -18.03 20.29
CA ARG A 215 2.24 -19.07 21.06
C ARG A 215 1.60 -19.39 22.41
N GLU A 216 0.28 -19.45 22.43
CA GLU A 216 -0.45 -19.87 23.62
C GLU A 216 -0.30 -21.38 23.83
N LYS A 217 -0.11 -21.81 25.08
CA LYS A 217 -0.14 -23.23 25.41
C LYS A 217 -1.59 -23.71 25.39
N ARG A 218 -1.99 -24.36 24.29
CA ARG A 218 -3.27 -25.08 24.19
C ARG A 218 -3.06 -26.55 24.57
N PRO A 219 -3.95 -27.17 25.37
CA PRO A 219 -3.76 -28.54 25.86
C PRO A 219 -3.58 -29.60 24.75
N ASP A 220 -4.17 -29.37 23.59
CA ASP A 220 -4.17 -30.21 22.40
C ASP A 220 -3.28 -29.68 21.25
N GLY A 221 -2.75 -28.46 21.39
CA GLY A 221 -2.01 -27.78 20.33
C GLY A 221 -2.88 -27.34 19.14
N ALA A 222 -4.21 -27.29 19.28
CA ALA A 222 -5.12 -27.00 18.18
C ALA A 222 -5.10 -25.51 17.78
N PHE A 223 -5.09 -25.22 16.48
CA PHE A 223 -5.14 -23.86 15.94
C PHE A 223 -5.88 -23.84 14.61
N ALA A 224 -6.93 -23.02 14.54
CA ALA A 224 -7.65 -22.73 13.31
C ALA A 224 -7.13 -21.43 12.72
N VAL A 225 -6.88 -21.40 11.41
CA VAL A 225 -6.78 -20.13 10.70
C VAL A 225 -8.21 -19.56 10.62
N PRO A 226 -8.50 -18.39 11.19
CA PRO A 226 -9.87 -17.95 11.48
C PRO A 226 -10.59 -17.30 10.28
N TYR A 227 -10.09 -17.49 9.08
CA TYR A 227 -10.61 -16.95 7.84
C TYR A 227 -10.27 -17.88 6.68
N PRO A 228 -11.10 -17.86 5.61
CA PRO A 228 -10.79 -18.60 4.40
C PRO A 228 -9.71 -17.94 3.54
N ILE A 229 -9.16 -18.74 2.64
CA ILE A 229 -8.09 -18.37 1.70
C ILE A 229 -8.50 -18.88 0.31
N SER A 230 -8.47 -18.03 -0.71
CA SER A 230 -8.94 -18.40 -2.04
C SER A 230 -7.80 -18.57 -3.03
N LEU A 231 -7.98 -19.51 -3.95
CA LEU A 231 -7.19 -19.71 -5.15
C LEU A 231 -8.07 -19.50 -6.38
N GLY A 232 -7.51 -18.88 -7.42
CA GLY A 232 -8.22 -18.71 -8.68
C GLY A 232 -7.32 -18.30 -9.84
N SER A 233 -7.97 -17.96 -10.94
CA SER A 233 -7.34 -17.40 -12.13
C SER A 233 -8.12 -16.21 -12.63
N PHE A 234 -7.43 -15.35 -13.37
CA PHE A 234 -8.01 -14.21 -14.05
C PHE A 234 -7.52 -14.15 -15.51
N ASP A 235 -8.33 -13.54 -16.36
CA ASP A 235 -7.89 -12.99 -17.65
C ASP A 235 -7.42 -11.55 -17.47
N GLY A 236 -6.49 -11.10 -18.30
CA GLY A 236 -6.14 -9.69 -18.38
C GLY A 236 -5.04 -9.27 -17.41
N SER A 237 -5.30 -8.22 -16.65
CA SER A 237 -4.30 -7.38 -16.02
C SER A 237 -4.39 -7.36 -14.49
N TRP A 238 -3.49 -6.62 -13.85
CA TRP A 238 -3.60 -6.30 -12.43
C TRP A 238 -4.95 -5.68 -12.04
N PHE A 239 -5.66 -5.04 -12.97
CA PHE A 239 -6.98 -4.47 -12.71
C PHE A 239 -8.01 -5.58 -12.43
N ASP A 240 -7.97 -6.67 -13.19
CA ASP A 240 -8.88 -7.81 -13.06
C ASP A 240 -8.67 -8.54 -11.72
N LEU A 241 -7.41 -8.69 -11.29
CA LEU A 241 -7.07 -9.15 -9.94
C LEU A 241 -7.72 -8.26 -8.87
N GLY A 242 -7.65 -6.94 -9.05
CA GLY A 242 -8.32 -5.97 -8.17
C GLY A 242 -9.83 -6.15 -8.15
N CYS A 243 -10.46 -6.32 -9.32
CA CYS A 243 -11.91 -6.55 -9.44
C CYS A 243 -12.37 -7.82 -8.74
N ILE A 244 -11.60 -8.91 -8.78
CA ILE A 244 -11.92 -10.15 -8.04
C ILE A 244 -11.91 -9.86 -6.54
N TYR A 245 -10.82 -9.28 -6.03
CA TYR A 245 -10.69 -8.99 -4.59
C TYR A 245 -11.74 -7.99 -4.07
N ARG A 246 -12.07 -6.99 -4.89
CA ARG A 246 -13.09 -5.97 -4.59
C ARG A 246 -14.45 -6.56 -4.20
N ARG A 247 -14.84 -7.70 -4.80
CA ARG A 247 -16.13 -8.36 -4.54
C ARG A 247 -16.29 -8.70 -3.06
N TRP A 248 -15.25 -9.24 -2.43
CA TRP A 248 -15.23 -9.54 -1.00
C TRP A 248 -14.92 -8.29 -0.16
N ALA A 249 -13.85 -7.58 -0.52
CA ALA A 249 -13.30 -6.47 0.26
C ALA A 249 -14.33 -5.40 0.65
N LEU A 250 -15.24 -5.06 -0.28
CA LEU A 250 -16.28 -4.05 -0.06
C LEU A 250 -17.47 -4.53 0.79
N THR A 251 -17.60 -5.83 1.06
CA THR A 251 -18.64 -6.37 1.95
C THR A 251 -18.25 -6.23 3.43
N THR A 252 -16.97 -5.97 3.70
CA THR A 252 -16.44 -5.93 5.06
C THR A 252 -16.82 -4.63 5.78
N SER A 253 -16.90 -4.67 7.12
CA SER A 253 -17.13 -3.46 7.92
C SER A 253 -16.00 -2.43 7.80
N ARG A 254 -14.82 -2.83 7.32
CA ARG A 254 -13.67 -1.93 7.09
C ARG A 254 -13.94 -0.96 5.95
N ALA A 255 -14.78 -1.35 4.99
CA ALA A 255 -15.21 -0.53 3.85
C ALA A 255 -16.55 0.21 4.08
N SER A 256 -17.01 0.29 5.34
CA SER A 256 -18.32 0.86 5.69
C SER A 256 -18.45 2.36 5.42
N ARG A 257 -17.36 3.13 5.54
CA ARG A 257 -17.34 4.59 5.29
C ARG A 257 -17.23 4.89 3.80
N GLY A 258 -18.39 5.13 3.18
CA GLY A 258 -18.51 5.52 1.77
C GLY A 258 -18.41 7.02 1.51
N PRO A 259 -18.65 7.46 0.25
CA PRO A 259 -18.56 8.85 -0.15
C PRO A 259 -19.42 9.80 0.69
N ASP A 260 -20.66 9.43 0.97
CA ASP A 260 -21.62 10.31 1.68
C ASP A 260 -21.08 10.77 3.05
N GLU A 261 -20.50 9.85 3.82
CA GLU A 261 -19.91 10.17 5.13
C GLU A 261 -18.61 10.97 5.01
N ARG A 262 -17.81 10.73 3.96
CA ARG A 262 -16.49 11.35 3.81
C ARG A 262 -16.53 12.75 3.18
N ARG A 263 -17.56 13.05 2.38
CA ARG A 263 -17.76 14.36 1.74
C ARG A 263 -17.89 15.51 2.72
N GLU A 264 -18.32 15.25 3.96
CA GLU A 264 -18.52 16.27 4.98
C GLU A 264 -17.20 16.82 5.57
N SER A 265 -16.08 16.08 5.42
CA SER A 265 -14.77 16.51 5.88
C SER A 265 -14.14 17.52 4.90
N TYR A 266 -13.34 18.46 5.41
CA TYR A 266 -12.56 19.38 4.56
C TYR A 266 -11.68 18.62 3.57
N VAL A 267 -11.22 17.42 3.94
CA VAL A 267 -10.39 16.54 3.09
C VAL A 267 -11.09 16.26 1.76
N GLY A 268 -12.41 16.06 1.77
CA GLY A 268 -13.20 15.76 0.57
C GLY A 268 -13.34 16.93 -0.41
N ASP A 269 -12.96 18.14 -0.01
CA ASP A 269 -13.08 19.37 -0.80
C ASP A 269 -11.73 19.97 -1.23
N LEU A 270 -10.62 19.33 -0.86
CA LEU A 270 -9.28 19.82 -1.19
C LEU A 270 -8.99 19.70 -2.70
N ALA A 271 -8.42 20.78 -3.26
CA ALA A 271 -7.87 20.78 -4.61
C ALA A 271 -6.40 20.32 -4.64
N CYS A 272 -5.65 20.57 -3.57
CA CYS A 272 -4.22 20.29 -3.52
C CYS A 272 -3.71 20.20 -2.07
N TRP A 273 -2.74 19.33 -1.84
CA TRP A 273 -1.93 19.26 -0.63
C TRP A 273 -0.56 19.91 -0.85
N VAL A 274 -0.02 20.56 0.18
CA VAL A 274 1.36 21.05 0.20
C VAL A 274 2.10 20.37 1.34
N TRP A 275 3.08 19.55 0.99
CA TRP A 275 3.93 18.87 1.96
C TRP A 275 5.21 19.67 2.20
N ASN A 276 5.15 20.60 3.15
CA ASN A 276 6.22 21.55 3.42
C ASN A 276 6.87 21.33 4.80
N ARG A 277 8.14 21.73 4.90
CA ARG A 277 9.02 21.46 6.02
C ARG A 277 9.75 22.73 6.44
N GLY A 278 9.90 22.95 7.73
CA GLY A 278 10.73 24.04 8.28
C GLY A 278 9.93 25.11 9.01
N ARG A 279 10.47 26.33 9.03
CA ARG A 279 9.97 27.46 9.82
C ARG A 279 8.77 28.15 9.16
N ILE A 280 8.02 28.93 9.93
CA ILE A 280 6.90 29.77 9.49
C ILE A 280 7.28 30.58 8.24
N THR A 281 8.47 31.19 8.23
CA THR A 281 8.96 32.05 7.14
C THR A 281 9.17 31.31 5.83
N ASP A 282 9.50 30.02 5.89
CA ASP A 282 9.78 29.19 4.72
C ASP A 282 8.52 28.47 4.23
N VAL A 283 7.64 28.11 5.16
CA VAL A 283 6.46 27.28 4.89
C VAL A 283 5.24 28.12 4.52
N CYS A 284 4.88 29.13 5.31
CA CYS A 284 3.58 29.79 5.16
C CYS A 284 3.46 30.64 3.86
N PRO A 285 4.46 31.44 3.45
CA PRO A 285 4.32 32.28 2.25
C PRO A 285 4.05 31.51 0.94
N PRO A 286 4.83 30.47 0.56
CA PRO A 286 4.58 29.77 -0.70
C PRO A 286 3.26 29.01 -0.71
N VAL A 287 2.84 28.46 0.43
CA VAL A 287 1.56 27.75 0.56
C VAL A 287 0.38 28.70 0.29
N LYS A 288 0.39 29.89 0.92
CA LYS A 288 -0.65 30.90 0.71
C LYS A 288 -0.67 31.42 -0.73
N GLU A 289 0.49 31.63 -1.34
CA GLU A 289 0.56 32.06 -2.73
C GLU A 289 0.05 30.99 -3.69
N LEU A 290 0.35 29.71 -3.45
CA LEU A 290 -0.23 28.61 -4.23
C LEU A 290 -1.76 28.54 -4.06
N ALA A 291 -2.25 28.60 -2.83
CA ALA A 291 -3.70 28.63 -2.55
C ALA A 291 -4.40 29.78 -3.29
N ARG A 292 -3.79 30.98 -3.29
CA ARG A 292 -4.28 32.14 -4.05
C ARG A 292 -4.27 31.89 -5.57
N ARG A 293 -3.24 31.25 -6.12
CA ARG A 293 -3.15 30.94 -7.56
C ARG A 293 -4.16 29.89 -8.00
N ILE A 294 -4.39 28.87 -7.17
CA ILE A 294 -5.41 27.84 -7.42
C ILE A 294 -6.81 28.45 -7.28
N GLY A 295 -7.05 29.24 -6.23
CA GLY A 295 -8.35 29.84 -5.93
C GLY A 295 -9.39 28.84 -5.41
N LEU A 296 -8.94 27.71 -4.87
CA LEU A 296 -9.74 26.62 -4.30
C LEU A 296 -9.09 26.15 -2.99
N PRO A 297 -9.79 25.37 -2.15
CA PRO A 297 -9.24 24.91 -0.87
C PRO A 297 -7.95 24.10 -1.01
N VAL A 298 -6.96 24.43 -0.17
CA VAL A 298 -5.65 23.76 -0.10
C VAL A 298 -5.40 23.31 1.33
N ALA A 299 -4.63 22.24 1.51
CA ALA A 299 -4.15 21.82 2.83
C ALA A 299 -2.63 21.82 2.91
N LEU A 300 -2.11 22.18 4.07
CA LEU A 300 -0.71 22.08 4.45
C LEU A 300 -0.51 20.87 5.37
N ASP A 301 0.40 20.00 4.98
CA ASP A 301 0.98 18.98 5.83
C ASP A 301 2.36 19.44 6.31
N TRP A 302 2.43 19.99 7.52
CA TRP A 302 3.59 20.73 8.01
C TRP A 302 4.52 19.86 8.87
N TYR A 303 5.72 19.63 8.36
CA TYR A 303 6.79 18.90 9.03
C TYR A 303 7.82 19.84 9.67
N TRP A 304 8.53 19.34 10.69
CA TRP A 304 9.60 20.04 11.42
C TRP A 304 9.12 21.26 12.22
N TRP A 305 7.85 21.25 12.59
CA TRP A 305 7.20 22.28 13.42
C TRP A 305 7.61 22.19 14.91
N HIS A 306 8.13 21.05 15.36
CA HIS A 306 8.36 20.70 16.77
C HIS A 306 9.78 21.05 17.26
N LYS A 307 9.98 21.08 18.59
CA LYS A 307 11.24 21.55 19.22
C LYS A 307 12.49 20.73 18.87
N HIS A 308 12.32 19.45 18.56
CA HIS A 308 13.41 18.52 18.26
C HIS A 308 13.69 18.40 16.76
N GLY A 309 14.82 17.78 16.42
CA GLY A 309 15.10 17.37 15.06
C GLY A 309 14.16 16.27 14.59
N TYR A 310 13.92 16.20 13.29
CA TYR A 310 13.11 15.13 12.71
C TYR A 310 13.75 13.75 12.93
N ASP A 311 12.90 12.76 13.27
CA ASP A 311 13.24 11.39 13.65
C ASP A 311 14.13 11.28 14.89
N THR A 312 13.93 12.18 15.86
CA THR A 312 14.55 12.10 17.19
C THR A 312 13.54 12.43 18.28
N GLU A 313 13.79 11.92 19.49
CA GLU A 313 13.11 12.23 20.75
C GLU A 313 11.60 11.94 20.78
N TYR A 314 11.06 11.19 19.81
CA TYR A 314 9.66 10.78 19.85
C TYR A 314 9.35 9.97 21.12
N PRO A 315 8.16 10.13 21.73
CA PRO A 315 7.03 10.97 21.29
C PRO A 315 7.02 12.40 21.90
N ASP A 316 8.17 12.97 22.27
CA ASP A 316 8.25 14.31 22.91
C ASP A 316 8.28 15.48 21.90
N TYR A 317 7.14 15.87 21.31
CA TYR A 317 7.11 16.93 20.28
C TYR A 317 7.11 18.38 20.83
N PHE A 318 6.59 18.62 22.03
CA PHE A 318 6.13 19.98 22.42
C PHE A 318 7.12 20.74 23.29
N PRO A 319 7.23 22.09 23.17
CA PRO A 319 6.39 22.98 22.34
C PRO A 319 6.79 23.02 20.84
N PRO A 320 6.00 23.71 19.99
CA PRO A 320 6.46 24.10 18.65
C PRO A 320 7.80 24.85 18.69
N ARG A 321 8.64 24.65 17.66
CA ARG A 321 10.02 25.16 17.54
C ARG A 321 10.12 26.68 17.67
N GLU A 322 9.14 27.39 17.10
CA GLU A 322 9.08 28.85 17.12
C GLU A 322 8.21 29.40 18.26
N GLY A 323 7.85 28.54 19.22
CA GLY A 323 6.98 28.87 20.34
C GLY A 323 5.50 28.73 20.00
N ARG A 324 4.69 28.46 21.04
CA ARG A 324 3.26 28.16 20.92
C ARG A 324 2.46 29.30 20.29
N ASP A 325 2.66 30.52 20.74
CA ASP A 325 1.83 31.66 20.30
C ASP A 325 2.06 32.02 18.83
N ALA A 326 3.33 32.03 18.39
CA ALA A 326 3.70 32.29 17.00
C ALA A 326 3.16 31.19 16.08
N PHE A 327 3.30 29.92 16.47
CA PHE A 327 2.76 28.79 15.71
C PHE A 327 1.25 28.88 15.57
N MET A 328 0.51 29.08 16.67
CA MET A 328 -0.96 29.21 16.63
C MET A 328 -1.41 30.45 15.83
N ALA A 329 -0.63 31.54 15.82
CA ALA A 329 -0.91 32.70 14.98
C ALA A 329 -0.71 32.38 13.49
N ALA A 330 0.33 31.63 13.14
CA ALA A 330 0.56 31.18 11.77
C ALA A 330 -0.54 30.22 11.28
N VAL A 331 -0.99 29.28 12.12
CA VAL A 331 -2.13 28.40 11.80
C VAL A 331 -3.40 29.20 11.51
N ARG A 332 -3.73 30.20 12.35
CA ARG A 332 -4.89 31.08 12.11
C ARG A 332 -4.75 31.90 10.83
N ASP A 333 -3.54 32.38 10.53
CA ASP A 333 -3.26 33.13 9.30
C ASP A 333 -3.41 32.24 8.05
N LEU A 334 -2.93 31.00 8.09
CA LEU A 334 -3.15 30.01 7.02
C LEU A 334 -4.65 29.74 6.81
N GLN A 335 -5.38 29.49 7.89
CA GLN A 335 -6.83 29.25 7.84
C GLN A 335 -7.61 30.45 7.28
N ALA A 336 -7.20 31.68 7.60
CA ALA A 336 -7.77 32.90 7.05
C ALA A 336 -7.50 33.09 5.54
N HIS A 337 -6.58 32.32 4.97
CA HIS A 337 -6.27 32.27 3.54
C HIS A 337 -6.74 30.96 2.89
N GLU A 338 -7.77 30.31 3.44
CA GLU A 338 -8.35 29.07 2.93
C GLU A 338 -7.35 27.89 2.88
N VAL A 339 -6.34 27.89 3.77
CA VAL A 339 -5.39 26.79 3.94
C VAL A 339 -5.69 26.01 5.21
N ARG A 340 -6.15 24.77 5.06
CA ARG A 340 -6.30 23.81 6.15
C ARG A 340 -4.93 23.33 6.61
N THR A 341 -4.74 23.11 7.90
CA THR A 341 -3.41 22.77 8.42
C THR A 341 -3.44 21.52 9.29
N GLN A 342 -2.57 20.56 8.95
CA GLN A 342 -2.16 19.47 9.83
C GLN A 342 -0.64 19.49 10.01
N VAL A 343 -0.15 18.74 11.00
CA VAL A 343 1.30 18.61 11.25
C VAL A 343 1.74 17.16 11.34
N TYR A 344 3.02 16.93 11.10
CA TYR A 344 3.66 15.65 11.32
C TYR A 344 3.75 15.25 12.79
N THR A 345 3.32 14.03 13.10
CA THR A 345 3.68 13.26 14.29
C THR A 345 3.87 11.80 13.88
N ASN A 346 4.38 10.94 14.76
CA ASN A 346 4.57 9.52 14.50
C ASN A 346 3.76 8.68 15.50
N GLY A 347 3.04 7.67 15.00
CA GLY A 347 2.14 6.83 15.81
C GLY A 347 2.76 5.53 16.33
N VAL A 348 4.01 5.22 15.93
CA VAL A 348 4.70 3.98 16.35
C VAL A 348 6.10 4.21 16.92
N GLY A 349 6.80 5.28 16.57
CA GLY A 349 8.18 5.51 16.97
C GLY A 349 8.31 6.03 18.40
N TYR A 350 9.00 5.28 19.26
CA TYR A 350 9.55 5.74 20.53
C TYR A 350 11.06 5.76 20.43
N ASP A 351 11.68 6.93 20.55
CA ASP A 351 13.13 7.04 20.50
C ASP A 351 13.79 6.33 21.68
N LEU A 352 14.49 5.24 21.38
CA LEU A 352 15.25 4.42 22.32
C LEU A 352 16.48 5.16 22.85
N ASP A 353 17.01 6.09 22.05
CA ASP A 353 18.20 6.89 22.37
C ASP A 353 17.82 8.26 22.98
N GLY A 354 16.52 8.56 23.04
CA GLY A 354 15.97 9.83 23.53
C GLY A 354 15.87 9.92 25.05
N ALA A 355 15.80 11.16 25.56
CA ALA A 355 15.75 11.44 26.99
C ALA A 355 14.48 10.94 27.68
N SER A 356 13.39 10.81 26.92
CA SER A 356 12.08 10.35 27.41
C SER A 356 11.95 8.82 27.50
N TRP A 357 12.97 8.06 27.10
CA TRP A 357 12.90 6.60 27.01
C TRP A 357 12.55 5.92 28.35
N LEU A 358 13.25 6.27 29.44
CA LEU A 358 13.02 5.66 30.75
C LEU A 358 12.07 6.49 31.62
N PRO A 359 11.23 5.83 32.47
CA PRO A 359 11.21 4.39 32.72
C PRO A 359 10.27 3.58 31.80
N ASP A 360 9.44 4.24 31.01
CA ASP A 360 8.26 3.62 30.36
C ASP A 360 8.56 2.83 29.07
N GLY A 361 9.61 3.19 28.35
CA GLY A 361 9.92 2.69 27.00
C GLY A 361 9.88 1.17 26.87
N PRO A 362 10.54 0.40 27.75
CA PRO A 362 10.51 -1.06 27.70
C PRO A 362 9.09 -1.69 27.79
N ASP A 363 8.13 -0.98 28.38
CA ASP A 363 6.72 -1.41 28.52
C ASP A 363 5.80 -0.88 27.38
N CYS A 364 6.38 -0.20 26.39
CA CYS A 364 5.66 0.37 25.26
C CYS A 364 5.89 -0.40 23.95
N VAL A 365 7.08 -0.97 23.75
CA VAL A 365 7.56 -1.34 22.41
C VAL A 365 7.62 -2.85 22.15
N ILE A 366 7.55 -3.20 20.87
CA ILE A 366 7.69 -4.57 20.38
C ILE A 366 9.05 -5.13 20.81
N GLN A 367 9.01 -6.30 21.47
CA GLN A 367 10.18 -7.13 21.70
C GLN A 367 10.20 -8.24 20.65
N LYS A 368 11.34 -8.42 19.98
CA LYS A 368 11.61 -9.52 19.07
C LYS A 368 11.79 -10.82 19.86
N GLU A 369 11.74 -11.95 19.17
CA GLU A 369 11.84 -13.27 19.78
C GLU A 369 13.19 -13.52 20.49
N ASP A 370 14.26 -12.92 20.00
CA ASP A 370 15.61 -12.95 20.58
C ASP A 370 15.75 -12.09 21.85
N GLY A 371 14.69 -11.36 22.24
CA GLY A 371 14.65 -10.47 23.39
C GLY A 371 15.10 -9.03 23.09
N GLU A 372 15.64 -8.75 21.91
CA GLU A 372 15.96 -7.38 21.48
C GLU A 372 14.69 -6.60 21.15
N LEU A 373 14.76 -5.27 21.20
CA LEU A 373 13.64 -4.41 20.82
C LEU A 373 13.60 -4.24 19.30
N LYS A 374 12.40 -4.19 18.71
CA LYS A 374 12.24 -3.79 17.31
C LYS A 374 12.48 -2.29 17.22
N ALA A 375 13.67 -1.89 16.78
CA ALA A 375 14.03 -0.48 16.59
C ALA A 375 14.82 -0.28 15.30
N VAL A 376 14.58 0.85 14.63
CA VAL A 376 15.19 1.18 13.33
C VAL A 376 15.72 2.61 13.37
N ALA A 377 16.94 2.79 12.86
CA ALA A 377 17.52 4.11 12.63
C ALA A 377 17.18 4.58 11.21
N TYR A 378 15.99 5.17 11.03
CA TYR A 378 15.50 5.65 9.73
C TYR A 378 16.34 6.80 9.20
N ASN A 379 16.60 7.79 10.06
CA ASN A 379 17.42 8.94 9.74
C ASN A 379 18.90 8.56 9.73
N THR A 380 19.49 8.56 8.54
CA THR A 380 20.89 8.16 8.32
C THR A 380 21.91 9.14 8.90
N TYR A 381 21.49 10.38 9.22
CA TYR A 381 22.34 11.42 9.76
C TYR A 381 22.42 11.38 11.29
N THR A 382 21.28 11.30 11.97
CA THR A 382 21.22 11.28 13.45
C THR A 382 21.41 9.88 14.01
N LYS A 383 20.95 8.85 13.27
CA LYS A 383 21.02 7.43 13.65
C LYS A 383 20.33 7.07 14.96
N HIS A 384 19.45 7.93 15.46
CA HIS A 384 18.58 7.61 16.60
C HIS A 384 17.70 6.40 16.25
N ARG A 385 17.58 5.46 17.19
CA ARG A 385 16.83 4.22 16.99
C ARG A 385 15.39 4.41 17.45
N LEU A 386 14.47 4.46 16.51
CA LEU A 386 13.04 4.54 16.81
C LEU A 386 12.49 3.13 17.03
N ALA A 387 12.22 2.80 18.28
CA ALA A 387 11.60 1.55 18.69
C ALA A 387 10.09 1.57 18.38
N HIS A 388 9.57 0.47 17.83
CA HIS A 388 8.18 0.37 17.40
C HIS A 388 7.26 0.06 18.58
N GLY A 389 6.34 0.96 18.88
CA GLY A 389 5.28 0.79 19.85
C GLY A 389 4.41 -0.43 19.52
N CYS A 390 4.14 -1.25 20.52
CA CYS A 390 3.24 -2.40 20.38
C CYS A 390 1.79 -1.92 20.48
N GLY A 391 0.97 -2.23 19.47
CA GLY A 391 -0.44 -1.83 19.45
C GLY A 391 -1.22 -2.25 20.70
N ALA A 392 -0.87 -3.40 21.29
CA ALA A 392 -1.50 -3.93 22.51
C ALA A 392 -1.05 -3.22 23.81
N SER A 393 0.09 -2.52 23.83
CA SER A 393 0.52 -1.77 25.03
C SER A 393 -0.41 -0.58 25.30
N ALA A 394 -1.11 -0.61 26.44
CA ALA A 394 -1.94 0.50 26.88
C ALA A 394 -1.12 1.77 27.17
N LEU A 395 0.13 1.60 27.64
CA LEU A 395 1.03 2.70 27.93
C LEU A 395 1.44 3.42 26.65
N TRP A 396 1.75 2.68 25.58
CA TRP A 396 2.04 3.26 24.27
C TRP A 396 0.85 4.05 23.71
N ARG A 397 -0.34 3.44 23.68
CA ARG A 397 -1.56 4.13 23.22
C ARG A 397 -1.85 5.40 24.02
N GLY A 398 -1.58 5.38 25.33
CA GLY A 398 -1.71 6.56 26.19
C GLY A 398 -0.74 7.69 25.81
N LYS A 399 0.51 7.37 25.46
CA LYS A 399 1.50 8.36 24.98
C LYS A 399 1.07 8.98 23.66
N VAL A 400 0.61 8.18 22.69
CA VAL A 400 0.08 8.70 21.41
C VAL A 400 -1.12 9.60 21.65
N PHE A 401 -2.08 9.17 22.49
CA PHE A 401 -3.25 9.99 22.84
C PHE A 401 -2.85 11.36 23.41
N GLU A 402 -1.83 11.40 24.27
CA GLU A 402 -1.34 12.65 24.85
C GLU A 402 -0.69 13.58 23.81
N VAL A 403 0.02 13.02 22.82
CA VAL A 403 0.53 13.79 21.67
C VAL A 403 -0.63 14.40 20.88
N VAL A 404 -1.67 13.61 20.56
CA VAL A 404 -2.84 14.10 19.81
C VAL A 404 -3.59 15.17 20.59
N ARG A 405 -3.80 14.99 21.90
CA ARG A 405 -4.43 15.99 22.78
C ARG A 405 -3.69 17.32 22.74
N GLN A 406 -2.37 17.28 22.83
CA GLN A 406 -1.54 18.49 22.79
C GLN A 406 -1.53 19.14 21.40
N ALA A 407 -1.52 18.35 20.32
CA ALA A 407 -1.58 18.84 18.94
C ALA A 407 -2.92 19.50 18.63
N HIS A 408 -4.03 18.85 19.01
CA HIS A 408 -5.38 19.43 18.89
C HIS A 408 -5.48 20.79 19.61
N ALA A 409 -4.84 20.93 20.77
CA ALA A 409 -4.81 22.20 21.51
C ALA A 409 -4.03 23.33 20.79
N LEU A 410 -3.35 23.07 19.67
CA LEU A 410 -2.71 24.11 18.83
C LEU A 410 -3.66 24.73 17.79
N GLY A 411 -4.91 24.26 17.68
CA GLY A 411 -5.90 24.82 16.75
C GLY A 411 -5.75 24.36 15.30
N LEU A 412 -5.12 23.21 15.11
CA LEU A 412 -4.99 22.53 13.80
C LEU A 412 -6.35 22.01 13.31
N ASP A 413 -6.50 21.86 12.00
CA ASP A 413 -7.69 21.24 11.37
C ASP A 413 -7.63 19.70 11.41
N GLY A 414 -6.40 19.15 11.40
CA GLY A 414 -6.15 17.71 11.45
C GLY A 414 -4.76 17.37 11.98
N LEU A 415 -4.45 16.09 12.02
CA LEU A 415 -3.14 15.57 12.42
C LEU A 415 -2.72 14.41 11.52
N TYR A 416 -1.47 14.47 11.08
CA TYR A 416 -0.79 13.35 10.45
C TYR A 416 -0.07 12.51 11.51
N ILE A 417 -0.40 11.23 11.59
CA ILE A 417 0.18 10.26 12.52
C ILE A 417 0.87 9.19 11.68
N ASP A 418 2.17 9.35 11.49
CA ASP A 418 3.01 8.55 10.61
C ASP A 418 3.04 7.07 11.01
N MET A 419 3.34 6.24 10.00
CA MET A 419 3.67 4.81 10.09
C MET A 419 2.59 3.82 10.55
N VAL A 420 1.52 4.23 11.22
CA VAL A 420 0.56 3.26 11.82
C VAL A 420 0.03 2.29 10.77
N SER A 421 -0.52 2.77 9.66
CA SER A 421 -1.04 1.89 8.60
C SER A 421 0.03 1.10 7.83
N ASN A 422 1.26 1.59 7.80
CA ASN A 422 2.38 0.98 7.07
C ASN A 422 3.08 -0.15 7.85
N VAL A 423 3.05 -0.13 9.20
CA VAL A 423 3.79 -1.12 10.01
C VAL A 423 2.96 -1.82 11.09
N ALA A 424 1.79 -1.33 11.47
CA ALA A 424 1.01 -1.95 12.54
C ALA A 424 0.60 -3.37 12.14
N GLY A 425 1.02 -4.36 12.94
CA GLY A 425 0.74 -5.78 12.69
C GLY A 425 1.77 -6.52 11.84
N ALA A 426 2.78 -5.83 11.29
CA ALA A 426 3.82 -6.42 10.45
C ALA A 426 4.79 -7.33 11.23
N ASP A 427 5.20 -6.87 12.42
CA ASP A 427 6.15 -7.57 13.28
C ASP A 427 5.44 -8.19 14.49
N PRO A 428 5.57 -9.50 14.75
CA PRO A 428 5.15 -10.11 16.00
C PRO A 428 5.87 -9.55 17.24
N CYS A 429 5.19 -9.52 18.38
CA CYS A 429 5.72 -9.11 19.67
C CYS A 429 5.84 -10.29 20.63
N PHE A 430 6.96 -10.34 21.35
CA PHE A 430 7.31 -11.37 22.33
C PHE A 430 7.48 -10.82 23.75
N ASN A 431 6.99 -9.60 24.02
CA ASN A 431 7.02 -8.99 25.35
C ASN A 431 5.85 -9.50 26.21
N PRO A 432 6.08 -10.30 27.27
CA PRO A 432 5.01 -10.86 28.09
C PRO A 432 4.28 -9.82 28.95
N ARG A 433 4.80 -8.59 29.05
CA ARG A 433 4.22 -7.53 29.89
C ARG A 433 3.03 -6.81 29.25
N HIS A 434 2.80 -7.01 27.96
CA HIS A 434 1.79 -6.26 27.20
C HIS A 434 0.39 -6.90 27.19
N GLY A 435 0.22 -8.07 27.82
CA GLY A 435 -1.09 -8.70 28.00
C GLY A 435 -1.70 -9.32 26.74
N HIS A 436 -0.88 -9.65 25.74
CA HIS A 436 -1.28 -10.39 24.55
C HIS A 436 -0.50 -11.70 24.44
N ALA A 437 -0.97 -12.64 23.61
CA ALA A 437 -0.23 -13.85 23.26
C ALA A 437 1.09 -13.49 22.54
N LEU A 438 2.16 -14.23 22.82
CA LEU A 438 3.44 -14.01 22.14
C LEU A 438 3.36 -14.51 20.68
N GLY A 439 4.11 -13.87 19.78
CA GLY A 439 4.14 -14.26 18.38
C GLY A 439 2.99 -13.66 17.58
N GLY A 440 2.42 -14.45 16.67
CA GLY A 440 1.40 -14.01 15.73
C GLY A 440 0.04 -13.74 16.39
N GLY A 441 -0.94 -13.32 15.58
CA GLY A 441 -2.26 -12.91 16.04
C GLY A 441 -2.70 -11.60 15.40
N HIS A 442 -3.83 -11.05 15.86
CA HIS A 442 -4.38 -9.76 15.42
C HIS A 442 -4.32 -8.66 16.50
N TYR A 443 -3.75 -8.95 17.68
CA TYR A 443 -3.73 -8.05 18.85
C TYR A 443 -3.08 -6.68 18.57
N GLN A 444 -2.12 -6.63 17.65
CA GLN A 444 -1.50 -5.36 17.24
C GLN A 444 -2.52 -4.48 16.53
N VAL A 445 -3.19 -5.02 15.51
CA VAL A 445 -4.25 -4.32 14.76
C VAL A 445 -5.38 -3.91 15.70
N GLU A 446 -5.88 -4.83 16.53
CA GLU A 446 -6.93 -4.55 17.50
C GLU A 446 -6.56 -3.37 18.41
N GLY A 447 -5.33 -3.38 18.93
CA GLY A 447 -4.82 -2.32 19.78
C GLY A 447 -4.74 -0.96 19.10
N PHE A 448 -4.19 -0.89 17.88
CA PHE A 448 -4.16 0.35 17.10
C PHE A 448 -5.57 0.81 16.68
N ARG A 449 -6.48 -0.10 16.34
CA ARG A 449 -7.88 0.24 16.09
C ARG A 449 -8.54 0.85 17.32
N LYS A 450 -8.29 0.31 18.51
CA LYS A 450 -8.76 0.89 19.78
C LYS A 450 -8.20 2.28 20.01
N MET A 451 -6.93 2.52 19.67
CA MET A 451 -6.33 3.86 19.71
C MET A 451 -7.10 4.82 18.79
N TRP A 452 -7.28 4.46 17.53
CA TRP A 452 -8.01 5.28 16.56
C TRP A 452 -9.45 5.57 16.99
N GLN A 453 -10.19 4.56 17.45
CA GLN A 453 -11.54 4.75 17.96
C GLN A 453 -11.58 5.73 19.14
N THR A 454 -10.65 5.58 20.09
CA THR A 454 -10.55 6.49 21.24
C THR A 454 -10.28 7.93 20.82
N LEU A 455 -9.43 8.12 19.79
CA LEU A 455 -9.14 9.45 19.24
C LEU A 455 -10.36 10.06 18.55
N ARG A 456 -11.08 9.29 17.74
CA ARG A 456 -12.31 9.75 17.07
C ARG A 456 -13.41 10.10 18.07
N ASP A 457 -13.59 9.28 19.10
CA ASP A 457 -14.59 9.53 20.14
C ASP A 457 -14.29 10.82 20.92
N ALA A 458 -13.01 11.10 21.16
CA ALA A 458 -12.57 12.32 21.86
C ALA A 458 -12.58 13.57 20.97
N TYR A 459 -12.29 13.42 19.67
CA TYR A 459 -12.12 14.52 18.71
C TYR A 459 -12.83 14.23 17.38
N PRO A 460 -14.18 14.14 17.35
CA PRO A 460 -14.93 13.63 16.20
C PRO A 460 -14.82 14.48 14.92
N SER A 461 -14.47 15.76 15.04
CA SER A 461 -14.28 16.67 13.90
C SER A 461 -12.81 16.88 13.52
N PHE A 462 -11.87 16.25 14.24
CA PHE A 462 -10.45 16.41 13.99
C PHE A 462 -10.00 15.36 12.97
N VAL A 463 -9.55 15.82 11.80
CA VAL A 463 -9.14 14.92 10.72
C VAL A 463 -7.88 14.15 11.12
N LEU A 464 -7.94 12.83 10.94
CA LEU A 464 -6.81 11.94 11.23
C LEU A 464 -6.32 11.31 9.93
N SER A 465 -5.02 11.48 9.65
CA SER A 465 -4.33 10.86 8.50
C SER A 465 -3.08 10.09 8.93
N THR A 466 -2.60 9.18 8.07
CA THR A 466 -1.42 8.33 8.34
C THR A 466 -0.68 7.95 7.06
N GLU A 467 0.53 7.41 7.22
CA GLU A 467 1.33 6.81 6.15
C GLU A 467 0.70 5.56 5.57
N ALA A 468 0.65 5.51 4.23
CA ALA A 468 0.24 4.38 3.40
C ALA A 468 -1.22 3.91 3.59
N PRO A 469 -1.90 3.51 2.51
CA PRO A 469 -3.20 2.87 2.64
C PRO A 469 -3.09 1.52 3.36
N SER A 470 -4.09 1.21 4.18
CA SER A 470 -4.22 -0.09 4.84
C SER A 470 -5.69 -0.38 5.15
N GLU A 471 -6.21 -1.47 4.61
CA GLU A 471 -7.64 -1.78 4.69
C GLU A 471 -8.12 -2.01 6.13
N VAL A 472 -7.25 -2.50 7.02
CA VAL A 472 -7.62 -2.79 8.41
C VAL A 472 -7.88 -1.54 9.25
N PHE A 473 -7.55 -0.34 8.76
CA PHE A 473 -7.81 0.93 9.44
C PHE A 473 -8.69 1.90 8.63
N MET A 474 -9.12 1.51 7.42
CA MET A 474 -9.80 2.39 6.47
C MET A 474 -11.06 3.05 7.05
N ASP A 475 -11.86 2.34 7.84
CA ASP A 475 -13.05 2.85 8.52
C ASP A 475 -12.75 3.85 9.65
N LEU A 476 -11.51 3.97 10.12
CA LEU A 476 -11.17 4.86 11.23
C LEU A 476 -10.37 6.09 10.81
N ILE A 477 -9.86 6.10 9.58
CA ILE A 477 -8.93 7.10 9.09
C ILE A 477 -9.57 7.92 7.97
N ASP A 478 -9.29 9.22 7.94
CA ASP A 478 -9.91 10.14 6.99
C ASP A 478 -9.11 10.24 5.69
N ALA A 479 -7.78 10.16 5.75
CA ALA A 479 -6.90 10.16 4.58
C ALA A 479 -5.59 9.39 4.78
N PHE A 480 -5.02 8.90 3.68
CA PHE A 480 -3.72 8.23 3.63
C PHE A 480 -2.75 9.03 2.76
N ILE A 481 -1.54 9.31 3.25
CA ILE A 481 -0.46 9.79 2.39
C ILE A 481 0.20 8.60 1.70
N THR A 482 0.54 8.78 0.43
CA THR A 482 1.32 7.81 -0.34
C THR A 482 2.38 8.48 -1.20
N ILE A 483 3.38 7.70 -1.60
CA ILE A 483 4.55 8.13 -2.36
C ILE A 483 4.90 7.18 -3.52
N ASN A 484 4.07 6.17 -3.80
CA ASN A 484 4.35 5.14 -4.82
C ASN A 484 4.49 5.73 -6.23
N THR A 485 3.77 6.82 -6.52
CA THR A 485 3.86 7.57 -7.79
C THR A 485 5.22 8.21 -8.04
N SER A 486 6.09 8.25 -7.03
CA SER A 486 7.48 8.71 -7.07
C SER A 486 8.49 7.59 -6.81
N ASN A 487 8.15 6.33 -7.12
CA ASN A 487 8.99 5.16 -6.85
C ASN A 487 10.43 5.31 -7.36
N GLU A 488 10.64 5.89 -8.54
CA GLU A 488 11.97 6.14 -9.11
C GLU A 488 12.82 7.04 -8.19
N ARG A 489 12.21 8.06 -7.60
CA ARG A 489 12.88 8.95 -6.65
C ARG A 489 13.32 8.23 -5.38
N LEU A 490 12.51 7.27 -4.95
CA LEU A 490 12.76 6.42 -3.78
C LEU A 490 13.75 5.29 -4.06
N GLY A 491 14.20 5.15 -5.32
CA GLY A 491 15.14 4.12 -5.72
C GLY A 491 14.52 2.75 -5.93
N SER A 492 13.21 2.70 -6.12
CA SER A 492 12.52 1.48 -6.53
C SER A 492 12.50 1.38 -8.06
N SER A 493 12.64 0.16 -8.57
CA SER A 493 12.50 -0.15 -10.00
C SER A 493 11.15 -0.77 -10.35
N HIS A 494 10.25 -0.95 -9.38
CA HIS A 494 8.93 -1.53 -9.65
C HIS A 494 8.03 -0.53 -10.36
N GLU A 495 7.14 -1.04 -11.21
CA GLU A 495 6.12 -0.23 -11.86
C GLU A 495 4.98 0.05 -10.87
N PRO A 496 4.68 1.32 -10.55
CA PRO A 496 3.56 1.64 -9.68
C PRO A 496 2.23 1.44 -10.44
N ILE A 497 1.32 0.68 -9.84
CA ILE A 497 -0.04 0.44 -10.36
C ILE A 497 -1.08 0.94 -9.34
N GLN A 498 -2.32 1.14 -9.79
CA GLN A 498 -3.40 1.71 -8.98
C GLN A 498 -4.32 0.63 -8.39
N LEU A 499 -3.73 -0.46 -7.88
CA LEU A 499 -4.47 -1.63 -7.41
C LEU A 499 -5.39 -1.30 -6.21
N TRP A 500 -4.92 -0.52 -5.25
CA TRP A 500 -5.71 -0.02 -4.12
C TRP A 500 -6.91 0.77 -4.62
N ASN A 501 -6.72 1.64 -5.62
CA ASN A 501 -7.79 2.47 -6.13
C ASN A 501 -8.79 1.63 -6.96
N ALA A 502 -8.34 0.60 -7.69
CA ALA A 502 -9.23 -0.36 -8.31
C ALA A 502 -10.14 -1.08 -7.28
N VAL A 503 -9.65 -1.33 -6.05
CA VAL A 503 -10.40 -2.03 -5.00
C VAL A 503 -11.22 -1.10 -4.11
N TYR A 504 -10.68 0.04 -3.69
CA TYR A 504 -11.18 0.86 -2.57
C TYR A 504 -11.44 2.32 -2.92
N HIS A 505 -11.33 2.73 -4.18
CA HIS A 505 -11.67 4.11 -4.54
C HIS A 505 -13.14 4.43 -4.18
N GLY A 506 -13.37 5.66 -3.69
CA GLY A 506 -14.61 6.07 -3.04
C GLY A 506 -14.80 5.59 -1.59
N ARG A 507 -13.90 4.74 -1.05
CA ARG A 507 -13.93 4.28 0.36
C ARG A 507 -12.76 4.80 1.20
N ALA A 508 -11.69 5.28 0.57
CA ALA A 508 -10.54 5.91 1.19
C ALA A 508 -10.10 7.12 0.39
N VAL A 509 -9.64 8.17 1.08
CA VAL A 509 -8.97 9.29 0.43
C VAL A 509 -7.48 9.05 0.48
N CYS A 510 -6.85 8.92 -0.69
CA CYS A 510 -5.40 8.89 -0.80
C CYS A 510 -4.92 10.22 -1.39
N PHE A 511 -3.84 10.75 -0.82
CA PHE A 511 -3.15 11.91 -1.36
C PHE A 511 -1.65 11.64 -1.37
N GLY A 512 -0.94 12.37 -2.21
CA GLY A 512 0.51 12.44 -2.11
C GLY A 512 1.30 11.80 -3.23
N ASN A 513 2.59 12.13 -3.17
CA ASN A 513 3.70 11.81 -4.04
C ASN A 513 4.97 12.33 -3.32
N TYR A 514 6.11 12.32 -3.98
CA TYR A 514 7.31 13.01 -3.51
C TYR A 514 7.79 14.05 -4.54
N ALA A 515 6.86 14.76 -5.17
CA ALA A 515 7.13 15.68 -6.28
C ALA A 515 7.80 16.97 -5.78
N LEU A 516 9.12 17.03 -5.97
CA LEU A 516 9.96 18.20 -5.66
C LEU A 516 10.16 19.06 -6.92
N PRO A 517 9.72 20.33 -6.96
CA PRO A 517 9.86 21.18 -8.14
C PRO A 517 11.32 21.40 -8.59
N ASP A 518 12.27 21.41 -7.65
CA ASP A 518 13.69 21.65 -7.93
C ASP A 518 14.57 20.39 -7.76
N GLY A 519 13.98 19.24 -7.44
CA GLY A 519 14.72 18.01 -7.12
C GLY A 519 15.58 18.09 -5.85
N ILE A 520 15.52 19.19 -5.08
CA ILE A 520 16.34 19.40 -3.87
C ILE A 520 15.51 19.03 -2.64
N PRO A 521 15.83 17.90 -1.96
CA PRO A 521 15.17 17.56 -0.71
C PRO A 521 15.51 18.62 0.37
N PRO A 522 14.57 18.90 1.28
CA PRO A 522 14.83 19.80 2.39
C PRO A 522 15.79 19.17 3.41
N PHE A 523 16.40 19.99 4.27
CA PHE A 523 17.31 19.57 5.32
C PHE A 523 16.94 20.23 6.66
N ASP A 524 16.74 19.43 7.72
CA ASP A 524 16.39 19.98 9.04
C ASP A 524 17.62 20.67 9.65
N GLU A 525 17.46 21.94 10.04
CA GLU A 525 18.52 22.72 10.69
C GLU A 525 19.03 22.11 12.01
N LEU A 526 18.28 21.18 12.61
CA LEU A 526 18.68 20.47 13.83
C LEU A 526 19.45 19.16 13.56
N TRP A 527 19.61 18.76 12.29
CA TRP A 527 20.50 17.64 11.93
C TRP A 527 21.98 18.06 11.95
N PRO A 528 22.93 17.10 11.97
CA PRO A 528 24.35 17.40 11.93
C PRO A 528 24.73 18.18 10.65
N GLN A 529 25.29 19.38 10.82
CA GLN A 529 25.48 20.35 9.73
C GLN A 529 26.52 19.92 8.69
N GLU A 530 27.41 18.98 9.01
CA GLU A 530 28.38 18.42 8.06
C GLU A 530 27.73 17.70 6.87
N TYR A 531 26.46 17.29 6.99
CA TYR A 531 25.70 16.67 5.90
C TYR A 531 24.89 17.68 5.08
N ARG A 532 24.79 18.94 5.54
CA ARG A 532 24.00 19.97 4.87
C ARG A 532 24.64 20.35 3.54
N ARG A 533 23.85 20.29 2.47
CA ARG A 533 24.26 20.81 1.16
C ARG A 533 23.90 22.29 1.03
N THR A 534 24.80 23.06 0.44
CA THR A 534 24.57 24.45 0.04
C THR A 534 24.15 24.51 -1.43
N LEU A 535 23.47 25.59 -1.83
CA LEU A 535 22.92 25.70 -3.20
C LEU A 535 24.02 25.68 -4.28
N ASP A 536 25.23 26.13 -3.97
CA ASP A 536 26.39 26.07 -4.89
C ASP A 536 26.92 24.65 -5.12
N GLN A 537 26.50 23.69 -4.30
CA GLN A 537 26.80 22.26 -4.47
C GLN A 537 25.71 21.53 -5.26
N GLU A 538 24.59 22.19 -5.56
CA GLU A 538 23.48 21.61 -6.30
C GLU A 538 23.69 21.76 -7.82
N GLN A 539 23.24 20.76 -8.57
CA GLN A 539 23.18 20.83 -10.03
C GLN A 539 21.87 21.50 -10.44
N ASP A 540 21.77 21.90 -11.72
CA ASP A 540 20.50 22.29 -12.32
C ASP A 540 19.65 21.03 -12.59
N TRP A 541 19.08 20.48 -11.52
CA TRP A 541 18.25 19.28 -11.58
C TRP A 541 17.02 19.47 -12.45
N GLN A 542 16.51 20.69 -12.57
CA GLN A 542 15.39 20.99 -13.45
C GLN A 542 15.77 20.89 -14.92
N ALA A 543 17.00 21.24 -15.29
CA ALA A 543 17.52 20.99 -16.63
C ALA A 543 17.80 19.51 -16.90
N LEU A 544 18.25 18.76 -15.88
CA LEU A 544 18.61 17.34 -16.00
C LEU A 544 17.40 16.39 -15.98
N CYS A 545 16.39 16.69 -15.17
CA CYS A 545 15.19 15.87 -14.94
C CYS A 545 13.90 16.68 -15.17
N PRO A 546 13.73 17.29 -16.36
CA PRO A 546 12.71 18.31 -16.59
C PRO A 546 11.27 17.81 -16.51
N ASP A 547 11.02 16.51 -16.55
CA ASP A 547 9.69 15.91 -16.56
C ASP A 547 9.32 15.21 -15.24
N GLN A 548 10.29 15.02 -14.33
CA GLN A 548 10.09 14.20 -13.14
C GLN A 548 8.99 14.75 -12.22
N PHE A 549 8.98 16.06 -11.96
CA PHE A 549 7.94 16.69 -11.15
C PHE A 549 6.54 16.46 -11.75
N ALA A 550 6.40 16.65 -13.06
CA ALA A 550 5.12 16.57 -13.75
C ALA A 550 4.61 15.12 -13.87
N ILE A 551 5.47 14.13 -14.11
CA ILE A 551 5.02 12.72 -14.19
C ILE A 551 4.58 12.21 -12.81
N GLU A 552 5.27 12.58 -11.73
CA GLU A 552 4.89 12.22 -10.36
C GLU A 552 3.50 12.78 -10.01
N LEU A 553 3.23 14.03 -10.42
CA LEU A 553 1.93 14.68 -10.23
C LEU A 553 0.83 14.08 -11.13
N ALA A 554 1.14 13.82 -12.41
CA ALA A 554 0.19 13.24 -13.36
C ALA A 554 -0.22 11.82 -12.96
N ARG A 555 0.73 10.97 -12.53
CA ARG A 555 0.44 9.63 -11.98
C ARG A 555 -0.49 9.71 -10.77
N THR A 556 -0.34 10.75 -9.93
CA THR A 556 -1.21 10.98 -8.76
C THR A 556 -2.66 11.22 -9.19
N VAL A 557 -2.88 12.16 -10.11
CA VAL A 557 -4.24 12.56 -10.52
C VAL A 557 -4.92 11.53 -11.40
N VAL A 558 -4.19 10.95 -12.36
CA VAL A 558 -4.68 9.83 -13.18
C VAL A 558 -5.00 8.61 -12.31
N GLY A 559 -4.30 8.44 -11.19
CA GLY A 559 -4.62 7.41 -10.20
C GLY A 559 -5.86 7.69 -9.35
N GLY A 560 -6.52 8.85 -9.46
CA GLY A 560 -7.64 9.22 -8.57
C GLY A 560 -7.18 9.63 -7.16
N MET A 561 -5.94 10.10 -7.02
CA MET A 561 -5.42 10.60 -5.75
C MET A 561 -5.35 12.13 -5.75
N GLN A 562 -5.50 12.73 -4.57
CA GLN A 562 -5.46 14.19 -4.46
C GLN A 562 -4.06 14.72 -4.82
N PRO A 563 -3.98 15.77 -5.67
CA PRO A 563 -2.71 16.40 -6.05
C PRO A 563 -1.90 16.86 -4.84
N MET A 564 -0.58 16.77 -4.95
CA MET A 564 0.33 17.27 -3.92
C MET A 564 1.63 17.82 -4.51
N VAL A 565 2.21 18.82 -3.87
CA VAL A 565 3.58 19.30 -4.10
C VAL A 565 4.41 19.21 -2.82
N ALA A 566 5.67 18.78 -2.93
CA ALA A 566 6.59 18.69 -1.80
C ALA A 566 7.65 19.82 -1.83
N ASN A 567 7.95 20.37 -0.65
CA ASN A 567 9.01 21.36 -0.44
C ASN A 567 8.90 22.63 -1.31
N LEU A 568 7.69 23.16 -1.48
CA LEU A 568 7.40 24.35 -2.26
C LEU A 568 8.03 25.61 -1.64
N LYS A 569 8.70 26.42 -2.46
CA LYS A 569 9.35 27.69 -2.07
C LYS A 569 8.83 28.84 -2.93
N MET A 570 8.93 30.08 -2.44
CA MET A 570 8.57 31.27 -3.22
C MET A 570 9.36 31.35 -4.54
N THR A 571 10.63 30.93 -4.53
CA THR A 571 11.47 30.89 -5.74
C THR A 571 10.92 29.98 -6.83
N HIS A 572 10.20 28.90 -6.48
CA HIS A 572 9.52 28.06 -7.47
C HIS A 572 8.36 28.80 -8.14
N LEU A 573 7.65 29.63 -7.37
CA LEU A 573 6.48 30.36 -7.82
C LEU A 573 6.83 31.63 -8.62
N GLU A 574 8.02 32.19 -8.40
CA GLU A 574 8.48 33.46 -9.02
C GLU A 574 9.42 33.26 -10.22
N SER A 575 10.18 32.16 -10.24
CA SER A 575 11.19 31.92 -11.27
C SER A 575 10.55 31.44 -12.59
N PRO A 576 10.94 32.01 -13.75
CA PRO A 576 10.52 31.53 -15.05
C PRO A 576 10.91 30.07 -15.35
N ILE A 577 11.94 29.55 -14.68
CA ILE A 577 12.43 28.17 -14.85
C ILE A 577 11.34 27.14 -14.53
N TYR A 578 10.54 27.40 -13.49
CA TYR A 578 9.50 26.49 -13.01
C TYR A 578 8.09 26.90 -13.46
N ALA A 579 7.95 27.96 -14.25
CA ALA A 579 6.65 28.54 -14.58
C ALA A 579 5.70 27.55 -15.25
N GLN A 580 6.21 26.69 -16.14
CA GLN A 580 5.43 25.66 -16.82
C GLN A 580 4.91 24.59 -15.84
N ASP A 581 5.75 24.16 -14.90
CA ASP A 581 5.39 23.15 -13.89
C ASP A 581 4.44 23.71 -12.83
N MET A 582 4.61 24.97 -12.43
CA MET A 582 3.67 25.62 -11.51
C MET A 582 2.33 25.90 -12.17
N ALA A 583 2.30 26.22 -13.47
CA ALA A 583 1.06 26.32 -14.23
C ALA A 583 0.36 24.96 -14.30
N PHE A 584 1.11 23.90 -14.61
CA PHE A 584 0.58 22.53 -14.62
C PHE A 584 0.00 22.12 -13.25
N LEU A 585 0.72 22.40 -12.16
CA LEU A 585 0.24 22.15 -10.80
C LEU A 585 -1.08 22.85 -10.51
N VAL A 586 -1.21 24.12 -10.89
CA VAL A 586 -2.45 24.90 -10.68
C VAL A 586 -3.60 24.34 -11.52
N GLU A 587 -3.35 24.05 -12.80
CA GLU A 587 -4.36 23.53 -13.73
C GLU A 587 -4.84 22.13 -13.32
N VAL A 588 -3.92 21.21 -13.03
CA VAL A 588 -4.27 19.86 -12.64
C VAL A 588 -4.97 19.81 -11.28
N SER A 589 -4.63 20.73 -10.35
CA SER A 589 -5.36 20.85 -9.07
C SER A 589 -6.81 21.31 -9.27
N ARG A 590 -7.03 22.26 -10.19
CA ARG A 590 -8.39 22.69 -10.57
C ARG A 590 -9.16 21.59 -11.29
N PHE A 591 -8.49 20.89 -12.20
CA PHE A 591 -9.07 19.75 -12.91
C PHE A 591 -9.51 18.66 -11.94
N TYR A 592 -8.63 18.25 -11.02
CA TYR A 592 -8.97 17.26 -10.00
C TYR A 592 -10.17 17.71 -9.16
N HIS A 593 -10.15 18.95 -8.68
CA HIS A 593 -11.25 19.53 -7.91
C HIS A 593 -12.56 19.47 -8.71
N SER A 594 -12.61 19.94 -9.95
CA SER A 594 -13.86 19.91 -10.73
C SER A 594 -14.35 18.50 -11.13
N HIS A 595 -13.50 17.47 -11.02
CA HIS A 595 -13.83 16.08 -11.41
C HIS A 595 -13.84 15.10 -10.22
N ARG A 596 -13.94 15.57 -8.97
CA ARG A 596 -13.95 14.70 -7.76
C ARG A 596 -15.05 13.65 -7.75
N GLU A 597 -16.18 13.89 -8.42
CA GLU A 597 -17.23 12.86 -8.55
C GLU A 597 -16.71 11.58 -9.21
N TRP A 598 -15.73 11.68 -10.12
CA TRP A 598 -15.05 10.54 -10.72
C TRP A 598 -13.76 10.17 -9.97
N LEU A 599 -12.90 11.16 -9.71
CA LEU A 599 -11.52 10.99 -9.25
C LEU A 599 -11.34 10.97 -7.72
N LEU A 600 -12.44 10.99 -6.96
CA LEU A 600 -12.41 10.80 -5.51
C LEU A 600 -13.54 9.90 -5.02
N TRP A 601 -14.75 10.12 -5.54
CA TRP A 601 -15.97 9.45 -5.07
C TRP A 601 -16.47 8.34 -5.98
N GLY A 602 -15.90 8.25 -7.19
CA GLY A 602 -16.27 7.27 -8.19
C GLY A 602 -15.62 5.92 -7.99
N GLU A 603 -15.66 5.13 -9.06
CA GLU A 603 -15.06 3.82 -9.18
C GLU A 603 -14.15 3.79 -10.40
N MET A 604 -12.98 3.20 -10.26
CA MET A 604 -12.07 3.00 -11.38
C MET A 604 -12.66 1.96 -12.34
N LEU A 605 -12.60 2.26 -13.64
CA LEU A 605 -13.01 1.36 -14.72
C LEU A 605 -11.78 0.74 -15.39
N PRO A 606 -11.96 -0.37 -16.14
CA PRO A 606 -10.90 -0.85 -17.02
C PRO A 606 -10.39 0.30 -17.91
N PRO A 607 -9.07 0.54 -17.97
CA PRO A 607 -8.54 1.79 -18.52
C PRO A 607 -8.75 1.94 -20.03
N GLY A 608 -8.95 0.85 -20.78
CA GLY A 608 -8.99 0.84 -22.24
C GLY A 608 -7.59 0.72 -22.86
N GLU A 609 -7.42 1.18 -24.10
CA GLU A 609 -6.15 1.16 -24.83
C GLU A 609 -5.67 2.57 -25.15
N LEU A 610 -4.43 2.88 -24.77
CA LEU A 610 -3.74 4.11 -25.17
C LEU A 610 -2.72 3.82 -26.26
N GLN A 611 -2.73 4.66 -27.30
CA GLN A 611 -1.69 4.74 -28.31
C GLN A 611 -1.00 6.10 -28.19
N CYS A 612 0.22 6.10 -27.69
CA CYS A 612 1.05 7.29 -27.51
C CYS A 612 2.52 6.91 -27.69
N PRO A 613 3.37 7.78 -28.23
CA PRO A 613 4.82 7.56 -28.18
C PRO A 613 5.33 7.47 -26.75
N ASP A 614 6.30 6.58 -26.54
CA ASP A 614 7.13 6.61 -25.34
C ASP A 614 8.14 7.76 -25.42
N VAL A 615 8.44 8.34 -24.27
CA VAL A 615 9.47 9.35 -24.07
C VAL A 615 10.50 8.85 -23.07
N ALA A 616 11.77 9.17 -23.31
CA ALA A 616 12.85 8.86 -22.38
C ALA A 616 12.85 9.87 -21.22
N VAL A 617 12.31 9.46 -20.07
CA VAL A 617 12.23 10.29 -18.88
C VAL A 617 13.47 10.08 -18.02
N GLN A 618 14.17 11.17 -17.69
CA GLN A 618 15.26 11.16 -16.72
C GLN A 618 14.71 11.43 -15.31
N PHE A 619 14.98 10.51 -14.39
CA PHE A 619 14.61 10.62 -12.99
C PHE A 619 15.84 10.79 -12.10
N LEU A 620 15.75 11.73 -11.17
CA LEU A 620 16.65 11.85 -10.04
C LEU A 620 16.19 10.92 -8.91
N GLN A 621 16.96 9.87 -8.66
CA GLN A 621 16.86 9.04 -7.47
C GLN A 621 17.53 9.76 -6.30
N ARG A 622 16.72 10.47 -5.49
CA ARG A 622 17.17 11.24 -4.33
C ARG A 622 16.02 11.51 -3.36
N MET A 623 16.19 11.08 -2.10
CA MET A 623 15.27 11.34 -0.99
C MET A 623 15.97 12.15 0.13
N ILE A 624 15.24 12.51 1.21
CA ILE A 624 15.79 13.31 2.32
C ILE A 624 17.00 12.69 3.02
N PHE A 625 17.17 11.37 2.98
CA PHE A 625 18.30 10.66 3.60
C PHE A 625 19.41 10.28 2.61
N THR A 626 19.34 10.74 1.35
CA THR A 626 20.39 10.50 0.37
C THR A 626 21.61 11.36 0.70
N ALA A 627 22.72 10.71 1.07
CA ALA A 627 23.95 11.42 1.39
C ALA A 627 24.52 12.20 0.18
N PRO A 628 25.28 13.29 0.41
CA PRO A 628 26.05 13.99 -0.62
C PRO A 628 26.79 13.06 -1.60
N GLY A 629 26.50 13.18 -2.90
CA GLY A 629 27.14 12.41 -3.97
C GLY A 629 26.60 10.99 -4.19
N GLN A 630 25.53 10.59 -3.49
CA GLN A 630 24.89 9.28 -3.66
C GLN A 630 23.62 9.30 -4.50
N GLU A 631 23.18 10.49 -4.93
CA GLU A 631 22.11 10.64 -5.90
C GLU A 631 22.46 9.95 -7.24
N LYS A 632 21.43 9.42 -7.92
CA LYS A 632 21.60 8.75 -9.20
C LYS A 632 20.61 9.31 -10.21
N LEU A 633 21.02 9.33 -11.47
CA LEU A 633 20.13 9.53 -12.60
C LEU A 633 19.79 8.17 -13.19
N ILE A 634 18.50 7.93 -13.40
CA ILE A 634 17.99 6.77 -14.11
C ILE A 634 17.13 7.24 -15.27
N THR A 635 17.16 6.51 -16.39
CA THR A 635 16.32 6.79 -17.54
C THR A 635 15.35 5.64 -17.74
N LYS A 636 14.06 5.95 -17.90
CA LYS A 636 13.03 4.98 -18.27
C LYS A 636 12.27 5.50 -19.48
N ASN A 637 11.83 4.58 -20.33
CA ASN A 637 10.85 4.91 -21.36
C ASN A 637 9.47 4.82 -20.71
N GLU A 638 8.73 5.91 -20.76
CA GLU A 638 7.39 6.01 -20.22
C GLU A 638 6.49 6.58 -21.32
N PRO A 639 5.21 6.18 -21.41
CA PRO A 639 4.30 6.79 -22.38
C PRO A 639 4.23 8.30 -22.13
N GLY A 640 4.23 9.13 -23.18
CA GLY A 640 4.16 10.60 -23.02
C GLY A 640 2.83 11.10 -22.44
N VAL A 641 1.78 10.27 -22.51
CA VAL A 641 0.46 10.53 -21.94
C VAL A 641 0.12 9.40 -20.97
N LEU A 642 -0.37 9.77 -19.79
CA LEU A 642 -0.92 8.83 -18.81
C LEU A 642 -2.45 8.85 -18.88
N TYR A 643 -3.10 7.74 -18.56
CA TYR A 643 -4.55 7.62 -18.70
C TYR A 643 -5.20 6.68 -17.69
N SER A 644 -6.50 6.90 -17.49
CA SER A 644 -7.36 6.10 -16.61
C SER A 644 -8.82 6.28 -17.01
N ALA A 645 -9.70 5.42 -16.51
CA ALA A 645 -11.13 5.49 -16.72
C ALA A 645 -11.88 5.36 -15.39
N TRP A 646 -13.01 6.06 -15.27
CA TRP A 646 -13.74 6.24 -14.02
C TRP A 646 -15.25 6.30 -14.25
N ARG A 647 -16.02 5.86 -13.26
CA ARG A 647 -17.48 6.03 -13.19
C ARG A 647 -17.84 6.78 -11.92
N ALA A 648 -18.56 7.88 -12.07
CA ALA A 648 -19.08 8.66 -10.93
C ALA A 648 -20.24 7.92 -10.23
N PRO A 649 -20.59 8.29 -8.99
CA PRO A 649 -21.78 7.78 -8.30
C PRO A 649 -23.09 8.01 -9.07
N SER A 650 -23.14 9.01 -9.96
CA SER A 650 -24.28 9.26 -10.87
C SER A 650 -24.45 8.20 -11.95
N GLY A 651 -23.43 7.36 -12.19
CA GLY A 651 -23.35 6.40 -13.28
C GLY A 651 -22.63 6.93 -14.53
N GLU A 652 -22.33 8.23 -14.60
CA GLU A 652 -21.61 8.81 -15.73
C GLU A 652 -20.16 8.34 -15.78
N ALA A 653 -19.67 7.97 -16.95
CA ALA A 653 -18.31 7.48 -17.15
C ALA A 653 -17.41 8.51 -17.84
N LEU A 654 -16.11 8.47 -17.51
CA LEU A 654 -15.11 9.42 -17.96
C LEU A 654 -13.74 8.73 -18.13
N ALA A 655 -13.04 9.01 -19.21
CA ALA A 655 -11.59 8.75 -19.32
C ALA A 655 -10.80 10.04 -19.06
N VAL A 656 -9.69 9.93 -18.34
CA VAL A 656 -8.79 11.05 -18.06
C VAL A 656 -7.47 10.79 -18.75
N LEU A 657 -6.99 11.77 -19.52
CA LEU A 657 -5.69 11.72 -20.20
C LEU A 657 -4.84 12.89 -19.71
N SER A 658 -3.57 12.65 -19.39
CA SER A 658 -2.64 13.66 -18.90
C SER A 658 -1.32 13.60 -19.65
N ASN A 659 -1.05 14.59 -20.51
CA ASN A 659 0.27 14.80 -21.10
C ASN A 659 1.15 15.50 -20.06
N TYR A 660 2.02 14.73 -19.41
CA TYR A 660 2.94 15.28 -18.44
C TYR A 660 4.19 15.85 -19.08
N THR A 661 4.43 15.72 -20.39
CA THR A 661 5.70 16.14 -21.03
C THR A 661 5.74 17.64 -21.34
N ARG A 662 6.91 18.17 -21.67
CA ARG A 662 7.09 19.59 -22.07
C ARG A 662 6.72 19.87 -23.52
N GLU A 663 6.39 18.84 -24.28
CA GLU A 663 6.02 18.93 -25.69
C GLU A 663 4.60 18.39 -25.90
N ALA A 664 4.01 18.76 -27.02
CA ALA A 664 2.72 18.20 -27.39
C ALA A 664 2.89 16.73 -27.83
N GLN A 665 1.97 15.87 -27.41
CA GLN A 665 2.03 14.42 -27.70
C GLN A 665 0.88 14.00 -28.60
N SER A 666 1.18 13.19 -29.63
CA SER A 666 0.14 12.52 -30.39
C SER A 666 -0.54 11.46 -29.52
N VAL A 667 -1.86 11.40 -29.56
CA VAL A 667 -2.62 10.45 -28.77
C VAL A 667 -3.72 9.79 -29.60
N GLY A 668 -3.86 8.48 -29.44
CA GLY A 668 -5.05 7.72 -29.75
C GLY A 668 -5.55 7.04 -28.48
N TYR A 669 -6.85 7.04 -28.24
CA TYR A 669 -7.43 6.34 -27.09
C TYR A 669 -8.71 5.60 -27.48
N ARG A 670 -8.82 4.35 -27.03
CA ARG A 670 -10.00 3.52 -27.18
C ARG A 670 -10.50 3.10 -25.79
N PRO A 671 -11.79 3.32 -25.47
CA PRO A 671 -12.33 2.87 -24.20
C PRO A 671 -12.37 1.33 -24.16
N ALA A 672 -12.46 0.76 -22.95
CA ALA A 672 -12.62 -0.67 -22.78
C ALA A 672 -13.95 -1.17 -23.37
N GLU A 673 -14.05 -2.49 -23.60
CA GLU A 673 -15.27 -3.12 -24.11
C GLU A 673 -16.51 -2.73 -23.27
N GLY A 674 -17.65 -2.54 -23.94
CA GLY A 674 -18.88 -2.07 -23.33
C GLY A 674 -18.99 -0.56 -23.14
N HIS A 675 -17.97 0.23 -23.53
CA HIS A 675 -17.99 1.69 -23.46
C HIS A 675 -17.73 2.33 -24.83
N GLN A 676 -18.30 3.52 -25.04
CA GLN A 676 -18.04 4.37 -26.20
C GLN A 676 -17.80 5.82 -25.76
N LEU A 677 -16.86 6.50 -26.42
CA LEU A 677 -16.57 7.91 -26.15
C LEU A 677 -17.64 8.80 -26.78
N VAL A 678 -18.01 9.87 -26.08
CA VAL A 678 -18.97 10.86 -26.55
C VAL A 678 -18.39 12.27 -26.48
N GLY A 679 -18.67 13.06 -27.53
CA GLY A 679 -18.28 14.46 -27.58
C GLY A 679 -19.08 15.34 -26.59
N PRO A 680 -18.65 16.60 -26.38
CA PRO A 680 -17.66 17.33 -27.19
C PRO A 680 -16.21 16.90 -26.92
N TRP A 681 -15.36 17.07 -27.93
CA TRP A 681 -13.92 16.75 -27.84
C TRP A 681 -13.10 17.96 -27.38
N PRO A 682 -12.05 17.76 -26.58
CA PRO A 682 -11.07 18.82 -26.28
C PRO A 682 -10.38 19.33 -27.55
N ASP A 683 -9.86 20.56 -27.50
CA ASP A 683 -9.11 21.15 -28.62
C ASP A 683 -7.93 20.26 -29.03
N GLY A 684 -7.78 20.03 -30.34
CA GLY A 684 -6.73 19.18 -30.90
C GLY A 684 -7.05 17.68 -30.90
N ILE A 685 -8.17 17.26 -30.31
CA ILE A 685 -8.68 15.89 -30.33
C ILE A 685 -9.93 15.80 -31.21
N HIS A 686 -10.07 14.70 -31.93
CA HIS A 686 -11.28 14.39 -32.68
C HIS A 686 -11.69 12.93 -32.50
N GLY A 687 -13.00 12.67 -32.51
CA GLY A 687 -13.55 11.32 -32.44
C GLY A 687 -13.32 10.54 -33.73
N THR A 688 -13.07 9.25 -33.57
CA THR A 688 -13.01 8.23 -34.63
C THR A 688 -14.11 7.19 -34.38
N GLU A 689 -14.26 6.22 -35.28
CA GLU A 689 -15.25 5.13 -35.09
C GLU A 689 -14.94 4.27 -33.86
N ALA A 690 -13.65 4.11 -33.51
CA ALA A 690 -13.20 3.24 -32.44
C ALA A 690 -12.74 3.98 -31.18
N GLY A 691 -12.77 5.32 -31.17
CA GLY A 691 -12.25 6.11 -30.05
C GLY A 691 -11.97 7.57 -30.39
N ILE A 692 -10.77 8.05 -30.05
CA ILE A 692 -10.28 9.39 -30.40
C ILE A 692 -8.86 9.33 -30.95
N GLU A 693 -8.51 10.32 -31.77
CA GLU A 693 -7.15 10.61 -32.21
C GLU A 693 -6.87 12.12 -32.14
N GLY A 694 -5.61 12.51 -31.98
CA GLY A 694 -5.25 13.93 -31.95
C GLY A 694 -3.90 14.23 -31.34
N VAL A 695 -3.76 15.47 -30.86
CA VAL A 695 -2.56 15.97 -30.19
C VAL A 695 -2.97 16.63 -28.89
N LEU A 696 -2.40 16.16 -27.78
CA LEU A 696 -2.53 16.79 -26.47
C LEU A 696 -1.41 17.81 -26.26
N PRO A 697 -1.72 19.08 -25.92
CA PRO A 697 -0.70 20.08 -25.60
C PRO A 697 0.18 19.65 -24.43
N ALA A 698 1.38 20.24 -24.35
CA ALA A 698 2.30 20.02 -23.25
C ALA A 698 1.66 20.34 -21.90
N ARG A 699 2.01 19.59 -20.85
CA ARG A 699 1.55 19.82 -19.47
C ARG A 699 0.03 20.07 -19.38
N THR A 700 -0.77 19.17 -19.93
CA THR A 700 -2.23 19.33 -20.00
C THR A 700 -2.93 18.06 -19.57
N THR A 701 -4.03 18.21 -18.83
CA THR A 701 -4.92 17.11 -18.43
C THR A 701 -6.32 17.38 -18.95
N VAL A 702 -6.93 16.37 -19.59
CA VAL A 702 -8.28 16.46 -20.17
C VAL A 702 -9.13 15.29 -19.72
N ALA A 703 -10.44 15.50 -19.82
CA ALA A 703 -11.49 14.54 -19.54
C ALA A 703 -12.24 14.23 -20.85
N LEU A 704 -12.55 12.96 -21.08
CA LEU A 704 -13.34 12.47 -22.22
C LEU A 704 -14.56 11.71 -21.68
N HIS A 705 -15.77 12.16 -22.01
CA HIS A 705 -16.98 11.50 -21.54
C HIS A 705 -17.21 10.16 -22.23
N MET A 706 -17.75 9.20 -21.48
CA MET A 706 -18.08 7.87 -21.97
C MET A 706 -19.53 7.51 -21.65
N THR A 707 -20.12 6.68 -22.51
CA THR A 707 -21.43 6.05 -22.28
C THR A 707 -21.30 4.55 -22.50
N GLU A 708 -22.26 3.78 -21.98
CA GLU A 708 -22.34 2.35 -22.30
C GLU A 708 -22.60 2.17 -23.81
N ALA A 709 -21.90 1.23 -24.42
CA ALA A 709 -22.15 0.82 -25.80
C ALA A 709 -23.41 -0.04 -25.85
N THR A 710 -24.33 0.29 -26.74
CA THR A 710 -25.62 -0.41 -26.94
C THR A 710 -25.50 -1.67 -27.77
#